data_AF-A0A933EG99-F1
#
_entry.id   AF-A0A933EG99-F1
#
_cell.length_a   1.000
_cell.length_b   1.000
_cell.length_c   1.000
_cell.angle_alpha   90.00
_cell.angle_beta   90.00
_cell.angle_gamma   90.00
#
_symmetry.space_group_name_H-M   'P 1'
#
loop_
_entity.id
_entity.type
_entity.pdbx_description
1 polymer ?
#
loop_
_entity_poly.entity_id
_entity_poly.type
_entity_poly.pdbx_seq_one_letter_code
_entity_poly.pdbx_strand_id
1 'polypeptide(L)'
;MPRIFPVIDLNQPRQRWRILFFLVAGIMEATLLAIGAFKLLEFMDTPEFCGKLCHSVMQPEYTAYQKSPHSRVSCSDCHVGPGGSWLVKSKISGVPLLFATIFDTYERPIHSPVADLRPARETCEQCHWPQKFSQDRLKINKHYLPDEENTPQNNVLIFKVGGGEPGQARNIHWHIASEVWYLSLDEERQDIAWVGVDDGQGGLIEYIDPAKKDLVTPERLEKEKRFMDCVDCHNRATHVFRSPDDMLNQALATGAIDSTLPYIKKLGLDALEGAGGSLKKAQEKADLIPEFYKSSYPEIYQEKPQAIAQASSAVRDMAQYVIFPTMKVTWETHTDFLTHTGCFRCHGKLSARDTTGQAGVIDASCNSCHYSLPPDAVDMIATEGGLPTPAPFIPHTMVGRADCLQCHNATGIIPYPQDHAGRPLETCTACHRPAPRPEPTPPPSAIPGVPHSLEGRENCLLCHSPSGAVPFPQDHAGRPINTCTACHKPAATATPVPTPTGTLQPPVVPTIPHTLEGRDNCLACHDSGGLKPFPADHKGRSNSTCTACHQVAAQGTPTPQPTATPVPGPTVTPSPEPTATPGAGPTATPTPAATATPASSATPAIPHTLAGRDNCLLCHDVSSPLKPVPQSHTGRTNDTCALCHKPAS
;
A
#
# COMPACT_ATOMS: atom_id res chain seq x y z
N MET A 1 -78.35 -33.86 -0.39
CA MET A 1 -78.23 -32.39 -0.42
C MET A 1 -77.32 -32.03 -1.59
N PRO A 2 -77.76 -31.24 -2.58
CA PRO A 2 -76.87 -30.84 -3.67
C PRO A 2 -75.75 -29.98 -3.08
N ARG A 3 -74.50 -30.33 -3.37
CA ARG A 3 -73.33 -29.51 -3.03
C ARG A 3 -73.40 -28.26 -3.90
N ILE A 4 -73.99 -27.20 -3.38
CA ILE A 4 -73.99 -25.88 -4.00
C ILE A 4 -72.55 -25.38 -3.89
N PHE A 5 -71.84 -25.37 -5.01
CA PHE A 5 -70.55 -24.70 -5.08
C PHE A 5 -70.74 -23.21 -4.73
N PRO A 6 -69.82 -22.58 -4.00
CA PRO A 6 -69.91 -21.17 -3.68
C PRO A 6 -69.99 -20.33 -4.97
N VAL A 7 -71.04 -19.51 -5.11
CA VAL A 7 -71.19 -18.57 -6.22
C VAL A 7 -70.43 -17.29 -5.88
N ILE A 8 -69.39 -16.99 -6.65
CA ILE A 8 -68.65 -15.72 -6.57
C ILE A 8 -69.43 -14.66 -7.34
N ASP A 9 -70.08 -13.76 -6.61
CA ASP A 9 -70.84 -12.63 -7.15
C ASP A 9 -70.17 -11.31 -6.75
N LEU A 10 -69.40 -10.75 -7.69
CA LEU A 10 -68.72 -9.47 -7.53
C LEU A 10 -69.69 -8.29 -7.50
N ASN A 11 -71.02 -8.45 -7.60
CA ASN A 11 -71.96 -7.37 -7.34
C ASN A 11 -72.33 -7.23 -5.86
N GLN A 12 -72.01 -8.23 -5.02
CA GLN A 12 -72.29 -8.20 -3.59
C GLN A 12 -71.14 -7.53 -2.79
N PRO A 13 -71.39 -6.43 -2.07
CA PRO A 13 -70.35 -5.72 -1.29
C PRO A 13 -69.62 -6.62 -0.29
N ARG A 14 -70.34 -7.54 0.37
CA ARG A 14 -69.77 -8.49 1.33
C ARG A 14 -68.77 -9.46 0.68
N GLN A 15 -69.04 -9.91 -0.54
CA GLN A 15 -68.12 -10.79 -1.27
C GLN A 15 -66.89 -10.03 -1.76
N ARG A 16 -67.03 -8.78 -2.25
CA ARG A 16 -65.91 -7.89 -2.58
C ARG A 16 -64.96 -7.69 -1.41
N TRP A 17 -65.49 -7.36 -0.23
CA TRP A 17 -64.69 -7.16 0.99
C TRP A 17 -63.97 -8.44 1.44
N ARG A 18 -64.61 -9.61 1.34
CA ARG A 18 -63.97 -10.90 1.67
C ARG A 18 -62.83 -11.23 0.71
N ILE A 19 -63.04 -11.05 -0.60
CA ILE A 19 -62.00 -11.27 -1.61
C ILE A 19 -60.84 -10.30 -1.39
N LEU A 20 -61.13 -9.02 -1.17
CA LEU A 20 -60.10 -8.02 -0.86
C LEU A 20 -59.33 -8.38 0.41
N PHE A 21 -60.03 -8.79 1.47
CA PHE A 21 -59.40 -9.23 2.71
C PHE A 21 -58.46 -10.42 2.48
N PHE A 22 -58.90 -11.49 1.82
CA PHE A 22 -58.06 -12.67 1.56
C PHE A 22 -56.91 -12.37 0.61
N LEU A 23 -57.11 -11.49 -0.37
CA LEU A 23 -56.03 -11.03 -1.26
C LEU A 23 -54.98 -10.25 -0.47
N VAL A 24 -55.39 -9.28 0.35
CA VAL A 24 -54.48 -8.48 1.17
C VAL A 24 -53.77 -9.35 2.22
N ALA A 25 -54.51 -10.22 2.91
CA ALA A 25 -53.95 -11.17 3.87
C ALA A 25 -52.98 -12.15 3.19
N GLY A 26 -53.30 -12.65 2.00
CA GLY A 26 -52.41 -13.54 1.24
C GLY A 26 -51.13 -12.85 0.78
N ILE A 27 -51.21 -11.60 0.31
CA ILE A 27 -50.03 -10.79 -0.02
C ILE A 27 -49.19 -10.53 1.24
N MET A 28 -49.84 -10.18 2.36
CA MET A 28 -49.16 -9.96 3.63
C MET A 28 -48.43 -11.23 4.10
N GLU A 29 -49.10 -12.37 4.08
CA GLU A 29 -48.52 -13.67 4.45
C GLU A 29 -47.32 -14.03 3.55
N ALA A 30 -47.49 -13.95 2.23
CA ALA A 30 -46.41 -14.22 1.28
C ALA A 30 -45.22 -13.27 1.50
N THR A 31 -45.48 -12.01 1.83
CA THR A 31 -44.43 -11.03 2.13
C THR A 31 -43.70 -11.39 3.43
N LEU A 32 -44.43 -11.74 4.49
CA LEU A 32 -43.84 -12.15 5.76
C LEU A 32 -43.00 -13.42 5.62
N LEU A 33 -43.48 -14.40 4.84
CA LEU A 33 -42.74 -15.62 4.53
C LEU A 33 -41.47 -15.32 3.73
N ALA A 34 -41.54 -14.43 2.73
CA ALA A 34 -40.38 -14.02 1.96
C ALA A 34 -39.33 -13.31 2.83
N ILE A 35 -39.76 -12.40 3.72
CA ILE A 35 -38.88 -11.72 4.68
C ILE A 35 -38.24 -12.74 5.63
N GLY A 36 -39.03 -13.67 6.17
CA GLY A 36 -38.55 -14.73 7.05
C GLY A 36 -37.52 -15.63 6.37
N ALA A 37 -37.79 -16.05 5.13
CA ALA A 37 -36.87 -16.85 4.34
C ALA A 37 -35.56 -16.09 4.05
N PHE A 38 -35.64 -14.82 3.67
CA PHE A 38 -34.46 -13.99 3.44
C PHE A 38 -33.61 -13.82 4.71
N LYS A 39 -34.25 -13.55 5.85
CA LYS A 39 -33.55 -13.41 7.14
C LYS A 39 -32.91 -14.72 7.60
N LEU A 40 -33.56 -15.85 7.33
CA LEU A 40 -32.98 -17.16 7.60
C LEU A 40 -31.77 -17.43 6.71
N LEU A 41 -31.84 -17.12 5.42
CA LEU A 41 -30.70 -17.24 4.50
C LEU A 41 -29.52 -16.39 4.94
N GLU A 42 -29.77 -15.12 5.27
CA GLU A 42 -28.77 -14.19 5.78
C GLU A 42 -28.12 -14.71 7.07
N PHE A 43 -28.91 -15.27 8.00
CA PHE A 43 -28.39 -15.89 9.22
C PHE A 43 -27.51 -17.11 8.92
N MET A 44 -27.91 -17.97 7.98
CA MET A 44 -27.17 -19.18 7.60
C MET A 44 -25.82 -18.90 6.92
N ASP A 45 -25.54 -17.65 6.56
CA ASP A 45 -24.28 -17.21 5.96
C ASP A 45 -23.36 -16.53 7.00
N THR A 46 -23.81 -16.40 8.25
CA THR A 46 -23.02 -15.79 9.33
C THR A 46 -21.95 -16.74 9.90
N PRO A 47 -20.82 -16.20 10.41
CA PRO A 47 -19.86 -16.97 11.19
C PRO A 47 -20.48 -17.65 12.42
N GLU A 48 -21.49 -17.04 13.05
CA GLU A 48 -22.22 -17.63 14.17
C GLU A 48 -22.92 -18.93 13.78
N PHE A 49 -23.62 -18.94 12.65
CA PHE A 49 -24.29 -20.14 12.17
C PHE A 49 -23.28 -21.25 11.85
N CYS A 50 -22.30 -20.96 10.99
CA CYS A 50 -21.32 -21.95 10.58
C CYS A 50 -20.45 -22.46 11.74
N GLY A 51 -20.00 -21.55 12.61
CA GLY A 51 -19.01 -21.86 13.65
C GLY A 51 -19.59 -22.34 14.98
N LYS A 52 -20.80 -21.90 15.36
CA LYS A 52 -21.37 -22.19 16.70
C LYS A 52 -22.54 -23.16 16.67
N LEU A 53 -23.34 -23.22 15.59
CA LEU A 53 -24.48 -24.13 15.56
C LEU A 53 -24.01 -25.59 15.47
N CYS A 54 -23.02 -25.85 14.62
CA CYS A 54 -22.36 -27.15 14.48
C CYS A 54 -21.04 -27.21 15.29
N HIS A 55 -21.00 -26.59 16.47
CA HIS A 55 -19.75 -26.34 17.19
C HIS A 55 -18.87 -27.59 17.34
N SER A 56 -19.41 -28.79 17.61
CA SER A 56 -18.56 -29.98 17.77
C SER A 56 -17.72 -30.32 16.54
N VAL A 57 -18.27 -30.09 15.35
CA VAL A 57 -17.61 -30.37 14.07
C VAL A 57 -16.74 -29.20 13.64
N MET A 58 -17.27 -27.98 13.77
CA MET A 58 -16.65 -26.76 13.26
C MET A 58 -15.72 -26.07 14.27
N GLN A 59 -15.62 -26.55 15.51
CA GLN A 59 -14.81 -25.89 16.54
C GLN A 59 -13.34 -25.71 16.14
N PRO A 60 -12.62 -26.66 15.50
CA PRO A 60 -11.26 -26.42 15.06
C PRO A 60 -11.16 -25.28 14.04
N GLU A 61 -11.99 -25.34 13.00
CA GLU A 61 -12.00 -24.36 11.91
C GLU A 61 -12.41 -22.97 12.40
N TYR A 62 -13.44 -22.90 13.24
CA TYR A 62 -13.94 -21.65 13.82
C TYR A 62 -12.93 -21.04 14.80
N THR A 63 -12.25 -21.88 15.60
CA THR A 63 -11.19 -21.44 16.52
C THR A 63 -9.99 -20.87 15.76
N ALA A 64 -9.57 -21.51 14.68
CA ALA A 64 -8.50 -21.01 13.82
C ALA A 64 -8.91 -19.71 13.08
N TYR A 65 -10.13 -19.67 12.55
CA TYR A 65 -10.70 -18.49 11.88
C TYR A 65 -10.62 -17.23 12.74
N GLN A 66 -10.99 -17.32 14.03
CA GLN A 66 -11.02 -16.18 14.96
C GLN A 66 -9.66 -15.50 15.14
N LYS A 67 -8.56 -16.23 14.98
CA LYS A 67 -7.19 -15.71 15.11
C LYS A 67 -6.52 -15.44 13.76
N SER A 68 -7.27 -15.59 12.66
CA SER A 68 -6.75 -15.41 11.31
C SER A 68 -6.79 -13.95 10.85
N PRO A 69 -5.99 -13.60 9.83
CA PRO A 69 -6.11 -12.30 9.15
C PRO A 69 -7.50 -12.06 8.52
N HIS A 70 -8.28 -13.12 8.29
CA HIS A 70 -9.61 -13.07 7.70
C HIS A 70 -10.74 -13.21 8.73
N SER A 71 -10.46 -13.06 10.02
CA SER A 71 -11.45 -13.15 11.13
C SER A 71 -12.63 -12.15 11.04
N ARG A 72 -12.59 -11.22 10.07
CA ARG A 72 -13.66 -10.25 9.79
C ARG A 72 -14.33 -10.44 8.43
N VAL A 73 -13.96 -11.48 7.69
CA VAL A 73 -14.60 -11.91 6.45
C VAL A 73 -15.59 -13.01 6.80
N SER A 74 -16.80 -13.01 6.24
CA SER A 74 -17.78 -14.06 6.57
C SER A 74 -17.34 -15.41 6.00
N CYS A 75 -17.78 -16.51 6.61
CA CYS A 75 -17.48 -17.84 6.08
C CYS A 75 -18.02 -18.00 4.64
N SER A 76 -19.20 -17.45 4.36
CA SER A 76 -19.84 -17.52 3.05
C SER A 76 -19.08 -16.77 1.96
N ASP A 77 -18.36 -15.69 2.27
CA ASP A 77 -17.61 -14.94 1.26
C ASP A 77 -16.52 -15.81 0.59
N CYS A 78 -15.97 -16.78 1.33
CA CYS A 78 -14.98 -17.73 0.81
C CYS A 78 -15.58 -19.09 0.42
N HIS A 79 -16.48 -19.66 1.24
CA HIS A 79 -16.99 -21.02 1.04
C HIS A 79 -18.19 -21.10 0.08
N VAL A 80 -18.86 -19.98 -0.20
CA VAL A 80 -20.01 -19.89 -1.12
C VAL A 80 -19.70 -18.93 -2.27
N GLY A 81 -19.18 -17.73 -1.95
CA GLY A 81 -18.95 -16.64 -2.88
C GLY A 81 -20.25 -15.95 -3.34
N PRO A 82 -20.17 -14.81 -4.05
CA PRO A 82 -21.35 -14.03 -4.41
C PRO A 82 -22.16 -14.64 -5.56
N GLY A 83 -23.45 -14.37 -5.59
CA GLY A 83 -24.36 -14.75 -6.69
C GLY A 83 -25.33 -15.88 -6.32
N GLY A 84 -26.56 -15.77 -6.84
CA GLY A 84 -27.67 -16.64 -6.43
C GLY A 84 -27.50 -18.12 -6.79
N SER A 85 -26.82 -18.45 -7.89
CA SER A 85 -26.62 -19.85 -8.30
C SER A 85 -25.73 -20.62 -7.33
N TRP A 86 -24.64 -20.03 -6.86
CA TRP A 86 -23.74 -20.62 -5.87
C TRP A 86 -24.34 -20.64 -4.48
N LEU A 87 -25.14 -19.62 -4.13
CA LEU A 87 -25.95 -19.67 -2.91
C LEU A 87 -26.86 -20.92 -2.92
N VAL A 88 -27.63 -21.15 -3.98
CA VAL A 88 -28.50 -22.34 -4.08
C VAL A 88 -27.69 -23.64 -4.10
N LYS A 89 -26.63 -23.71 -4.91
CA LYS A 89 -25.78 -24.91 -5.01
C LYS A 89 -25.20 -25.29 -3.65
N SER A 90 -24.67 -24.33 -2.90
CA SER A 90 -24.07 -24.58 -1.58
C SER A 90 -25.08 -25.12 -0.56
N LYS A 91 -26.34 -24.64 -0.60
CA LYS A 91 -27.38 -25.15 0.31
C LYS A 91 -27.80 -26.56 -0.05
N ILE A 92 -27.87 -26.90 -1.35
CA ILE A 92 -28.19 -28.26 -1.81
C ILE A 92 -27.05 -29.24 -1.46
N SER A 93 -25.79 -28.87 -1.73
CA SER A 93 -24.62 -29.71 -1.37
C SER A 93 -24.42 -29.80 0.14
N GLY A 94 -24.94 -28.84 0.92
CA GLY A 94 -24.95 -28.88 2.39
C GLY A 94 -25.95 -29.86 3.00
N VAL A 95 -26.99 -30.29 2.28
CA VAL A 95 -28.03 -31.20 2.84
C VAL A 95 -27.45 -32.55 3.28
N PRO A 96 -26.63 -33.26 2.46
CA PRO A 96 -25.97 -34.48 2.91
C PRO A 96 -25.05 -34.26 4.13
N LEU A 97 -24.33 -33.13 4.18
CA LEU A 97 -23.45 -32.78 5.30
C LEU A 97 -24.23 -32.56 6.61
N LEU A 98 -25.42 -31.96 6.52
CA LEU A 98 -26.33 -31.82 7.66
C LEU A 98 -26.76 -33.20 8.19
N PHE A 99 -27.16 -34.12 7.30
CA PHE A 99 -27.49 -35.49 7.70
C PHE A 99 -26.30 -36.23 8.29
N ALA A 100 -25.11 -36.10 7.69
CA ALA A 100 -23.89 -36.71 8.22
C ALA A 100 -23.57 -36.18 9.63
N THR A 101 -23.79 -34.88 9.88
CA THR A 101 -23.61 -34.26 11.20
C THR A 101 -24.64 -34.76 12.21
N ILE A 102 -25.92 -34.88 11.82
CA ILE A 102 -27.00 -35.36 12.71
C ILE A 102 -26.80 -36.83 13.10
N PHE A 103 -26.38 -37.67 12.15
CA PHE A 103 -26.20 -39.11 12.36
C PHE A 103 -24.77 -39.52 12.72
N ASP A 104 -23.86 -38.55 12.88
CA ASP A 104 -22.46 -38.75 13.21
C ASP A 104 -21.66 -39.66 12.22
N THR A 105 -22.01 -39.60 10.94
CA THR A 105 -21.43 -40.48 9.90
C THR A 105 -20.28 -39.85 9.11
N TYR A 106 -19.68 -38.77 9.62
CA TYR A 106 -18.57 -38.07 8.98
C TYR A 106 -17.20 -38.53 9.49
N GLU A 107 -16.18 -38.38 8.66
CA GLU A 107 -14.80 -38.74 8.96
C GLU A 107 -14.11 -37.71 9.87
N ARG A 108 -13.10 -38.19 10.62
CA ARG A 108 -12.35 -37.38 11.59
C ARG A 108 -10.84 -37.67 11.45
N PRO A 109 -10.02 -36.69 11.03
CA PRO A 109 -10.42 -35.34 10.62
C PRO A 109 -11.24 -35.29 9.33
N ILE A 110 -11.89 -34.15 9.08
CA ILE A 110 -12.52 -33.89 7.79
C ILE A 110 -11.39 -33.70 6.76
N HIS A 111 -11.43 -34.46 5.68
CA HIS A 111 -10.43 -34.38 4.63
C HIS A 111 -10.46 -33.02 3.93
N SER A 112 -9.26 -32.48 3.69
CA SER A 112 -9.01 -31.27 2.91
C SER A 112 -8.18 -31.69 1.70
N PRO A 113 -8.50 -31.22 0.49
CA PRO A 113 -9.41 -30.11 0.16
C PRO A 113 -10.90 -30.51 0.06
N VAL A 114 -11.80 -29.56 0.30
CA VAL A 114 -13.25 -29.77 0.10
C VAL A 114 -13.58 -29.73 -1.38
N ALA A 115 -14.18 -30.81 -1.91
CA ALA A 115 -14.38 -31.02 -3.35
C ALA A 115 -15.38 -30.04 -4.01
N ASP A 116 -16.43 -29.63 -3.29
CA ASP A 116 -17.53 -28.82 -3.82
C ASP A 116 -17.38 -27.31 -3.58
N LEU A 117 -16.18 -26.86 -3.19
CA LEU A 117 -15.88 -25.44 -3.05
C LEU A 117 -15.92 -24.73 -4.40
N ARG A 118 -16.36 -23.47 -4.38
CA ARG A 118 -16.21 -22.58 -5.52
C ARG A 118 -14.73 -22.42 -5.86
N PRO A 119 -14.34 -22.35 -7.15
CA PRO A 119 -12.95 -22.13 -7.53
C PRO A 119 -12.36 -20.91 -6.82
N ALA A 120 -11.15 -21.06 -6.26
CA ALA A 120 -10.54 -20.05 -5.42
C ALA A 120 -10.36 -18.71 -6.16
N ARG A 121 -10.11 -18.76 -7.47
CA ARG A 121 -10.02 -17.54 -8.30
C ARG A 121 -11.28 -16.68 -8.26
N GLU A 122 -12.46 -17.28 -8.15
CA GLU A 122 -13.73 -16.53 -8.14
C GLU A 122 -14.06 -15.91 -6.78
N THR A 123 -13.42 -16.35 -5.70
CA THR A 123 -13.65 -15.84 -4.33
C THR A 123 -12.47 -15.03 -3.84
N CYS A 124 -11.26 -15.59 -3.88
CA CYS A 124 -10.03 -14.94 -3.46
C CYS A 124 -9.74 -13.69 -4.28
N GLU A 125 -9.96 -13.73 -5.61
CA GLU A 125 -9.55 -12.61 -6.48
C GLU A 125 -10.45 -11.36 -6.37
N GLN A 126 -11.55 -11.45 -5.62
CA GLN A 126 -12.38 -10.28 -5.32
C GLN A 126 -11.70 -9.31 -4.35
N CYS A 127 -10.75 -9.83 -3.56
CA CYS A 127 -10.00 -9.07 -2.56
C CYS A 127 -8.49 -9.08 -2.83
N HIS A 128 -7.96 -10.14 -3.45
CA HIS A 128 -6.55 -10.27 -3.83
C HIS A 128 -6.41 -10.12 -5.33
N TRP A 129 -5.44 -9.34 -5.83
CA TRP A 129 -5.31 -9.13 -7.28
C TRP A 129 -3.97 -9.69 -7.77
N PRO A 130 -3.90 -10.98 -8.18
CA PRO A 130 -2.63 -11.65 -8.46
C PRO A 130 -1.90 -11.11 -9.69
N GLN A 131 -2.64 -10.57 -10.67
CA GLN A 131 -2.08 -9.93 -11.86
C GLN A 131 -1.39 -8.59 -11.54
N LYS A 132 -1.68 -8.00 -10.37
CA LYS A 132 -0.91 -6.85 -9.88
C LYS A 132 0.40 -7.31 -9.26
N PHE A 133 1.52 -6.83 -9.82
CA PHE A 133 2.84 -7.12 -9.29
C PHE A 133 2.97 -6.74 -7.80
N SER A 134 3.28 -7.72 -6.97
CA SER A 134 3.58 -7.52 -5.55
C SER A 134 5.08 -7.46 -5.33
N GLN A 135 5.51 -6.45 -4.56
CA GLN A 135 6.89 -6.33 -4.12
C GLN A 135 7.27 -7.46 -3.15
N ASP A 136 8.58 -7.63 -2.96
CA ASP A 136 9.12 -8.60 -2.02
C ASP A 136 8.63 -8.33 -0.59
N ARG A 137 8.42 -9.40 0.18
CA ARG A 137 7.88 -9.35 1.53
C ARG A 137 8.91 -9.79 2.54
N LEU A 138 9.23 -8.90 3.48
CA LEU A 138 10.02 -9.24 4.66
C LEU A 138 9.18 -10.09 5.61
N LYS A 139 9.74 -11.20 6.05
CA LYS A 139 9.22 -12.03 7.13
C LYS A 139 10.31 -12.18 8.19
N ILE A 140 9.97 -11.79 9.41
CA ILE A 140 10.80 -12.00 10.60
C ILE A 140 10.15 -13.10 11.42
N ASN A 141 10.82 -14.24 11.53
CA ASN A 141 10.41 -15.33 12.40
C ASN A 141 11.33 -15.31 13.63
N LYS A 142 10.75 -15.02 14.80
CA LYS A 142 11.45 -15.10 16.08
C LYS A 142 11.20 -16.47 16.69
N HIS A 143 12.26 -17.21 16.94
CA HIS A 143 12.25 -18.51 17.60
C HIS A 143 12.94 -18.39 18.96
N TYR A 144 12.57 -19.25 19.90
CA TYR A 144 13.15 -19.31 21.23
C TYR A 144 13.56 -20.76 21.49
N LEU A 145 14.82 -20.98 21.85
CA LEU A 145 15.28 -22.31 22.23
C LEU A 145 14.64 -22.76 23.56
N PRO A 146 14.38 -24.06 23.75
CA PRO A 146 13.85 -24.60 25.01
C PRO A 146 14.95 -24.77 26.07
N ASP A 147 15.79 -23.76 26.26
CA ASP A 147 16.85 -23.69 27.27
C ASP A 147 16.47 -22.75 28.43
N GLU A 148 17.39 -22.56 29.38
CA GLU A 148 17.11 -21.76 30.58
C GLU A 148 16.85 -20.30 30.23
N GLU A 149 17.63 -19.74 29.31
CA GLU A 149 17.56 -18.33 28.91
C GLU A 149 16.45 -18.05 27.89
N ASN A 150 15.80 -19.09 27.37
CA ASN A 150 14.93 -19.03 26.19
C ASN A 150 15.65 -18.31 25.04
N THR A 151 16.84 -18.77 24.66
CA THR A 151 17.74 -18.06 23.73
C THR A 151 17.00 -17.66 22.45
N PRO A 152 16.89 -16.35 22.14
CA PRO A 152 16.19 -15.90 20.94
C PRO A 152 17.03 -16.16 19.69
N GLN A 153 16.38 -16.66 18.64
CA GLN A 153 16.94 -16.84 17.31
C GLN A 153 16.04 -16.16 16.29
N ASN A 154 16.63 -15.35 15.42
CA ASN A 154 15.88 -14.64 14.39
C ASN A 154 16.19 -15.21 13.02
N ASN A 155 15.14 -15.55 12.29
CA ASN A 155 15.23 -15.85 10.87
C ASN A 155 14.53 -14.75 10.08
N VAL A 156 15.32 -13.96 9.34
CA VAL A 156 14.83 -12.85 8.53
C VAL A 156 14.95 -13.25 7.07
N LEU A 157 13.79 -13.43 6.45
CA LEU A 157 13.67 -13.85 5.06
C LEU A 157 12.96 -12.77 4.25
N ILE A 158 13.45 -12.51 3.04
CA ILE A 158 12.74 -11.69 2.08
C ILE A 158 12.19 -12.61 0.98
N PHE A 159 10.87 -12.73 0.94
CA PHE A 159 10.15 -13.54 -0.03
C PHE A 159 9.89 -12.78 -1.32
N LYS A 160 10.23 -13.43 -2.44
CA LYS A 160 9.98 -12.92 -3.78
C LYS A 160 8.54 -13.22 -4.19
N VAL A 161 7.61 -12.34 -3.79
CA VAL A 161 6.18 -12.58 -4.04
C VAL A 161 5.85 -12.44 -5.52
N GLY A 162 6.19 -11.30 -6.12
CA GLY A 162 6.02 -11.07 -7.56
C GLY A 162 4.56 -11.10 -8.03
N GLY A 163 4.31 -11.76 -9.16
CA GLY A 163 3.03 -11.70 -9.90
C GLY A 163 3.18 -10.88 -11.18
N GLY A 164 2.07 -10.47 -11.78
CA GLY A 164 2.05 -9.74 -13.05
C GLY A 164 1.06 -10.35 -14.05
N GLU A 165 0.91 -9.68 -15.19
CA GLU A 165 0.13 -10.20 -16.31
C GLU A 165 0.81 -11.42 -16.95
N PRO A 166 0.04 -12.29 -17.64
CA PRO A 166 0.60 -13.40 -18.41
C PRO A 166 1.74 -12.94 -19.32
N GLY A 167 2.87 -13.66 -19.30
CA GLY A 167 4.08 -13.34 -20.07
C GLY A 167 5.02 -12.30 -19.42
N GLN A 168 4.58 -11.54 -18.42
CA GLN A 168 5.43 -10.62 -17.62
C GLN A 168 5.58 -11.05 -16.16
N ALA A 169 4.74 -11.98 -15.73
CA ALA A 169 4.73 -12.47 -14.37
C ALA A 169 6.07 -13.11 -13.98
N ARG A 170 6.46 -12.95 -12.72
CA ARG A 170 7.72 -13.47 -12.18
C ARG A 170 7.59 -13.81 -10.70
N ASN A 171 8.57 -14.55 -10.19
CA ASN A 171 8.67 -15.04 -8.82
C ASN A 171 7.51 -15.96 -8.39
N ILE A 172 7.22 -16.10 -7.09
CA ILE A 172 6.30 -17.12 -6.56
C ILE A 172 4.89 -17.03 -7.20
N HIS A 173 4.33 -15.83 -7.34
CA HIS A 173 3.01 -15.66 -7.97
C HIS A 173 3.03 -15.83 -9.49
N TRP A 174 4.15 -16.15 -10.14
CA TRP A 174 4.11 -16.58 -11.55
C TRP A 174 3.14 -17.75 -11.76
N HIS A 175 3.04 -18.68 -10.81
CA HIS A 175 2.20 -19.88 -10.89
C HIS A 175 0.70 -19.60 -11.12
N ILE A 176 0.19 -18.46 -10.65
CA ILE A 176 -1.22 -18.09 -10.81
C ILE A 176 -1.46 -17.21 -12.03
N ALA A 177 -0.40 -16.64 -12.62
CA ALA A 177 -0.47 -15.75 -13.76
C ALA A 177 -0.23 -16.52 -15.06
N SER A 178 0.55 -17.59 -14.97
CA SER A 178 0.70 -18.60 -16.01
C SER A 178 -0.36 -19.68 -15.92
N GLU A 179 -0.55 -20.43 -17.01
CA GLU A 179 -1.41 -21.59 -17.03
C GLU A 179 -0.62 -22.84 -16.60
N VAL A 180 -0.71 -23.15 -15.30
CA VAL A 180 -0.07 -24.33 -14.70
C VAL A 180 -1.11 -25.39 -14.41
N TRP A 181 -0.87 -26.60 -14.91
CA TRP A 181 -1.66 -27.79 -14.68
C TRP A 181 -0.83 -28.81 -13.93
N TYR A 182 -1.46 -29.63 -13.09
CA TYR A 182 -0.76 -30.71 -12.39
C TYR A 182 -1.63 -31.95 -12.20
N LEU A 183 -0.99 -33.09 -11.94
CA LEU A 183 -1.62 -34.36 -11.59
C LEU A 183 -1.09 -34.82 -10.22
N SER A 184 -2.01 -34.98 -9.26
CA SER A 184 -1.72 -35.63 -7.97
C SER A 184 -2.03 -37.13 -8.02
N LEU A 185 -1.38 -37.90 -7.16
CA LEU A 185 -1.63 -39.34 -6.98
C LEU A 185 -2.48 -39.65 -5.74
N ASP A 186 -2.76 -38.64 -4.93
CA ASP A 186 -3.49 -38.68 -3.66
C ASP A 186 -4.56 -37.58 -3.60
N GLU A 187 -5.56 -37.76 -2.74
CA GLU A 187 -6.70 -36.85 -2.62
C GLU A 187 -6.32 -35.55 -1.90
N GLU A 188 -5.39 -35.61 -0.94
CA GLU A 188 -4.86 -34.48 -0.17
C GLU A 188 -4.05 -33.52 -1.02
N ARG A 189 -3.73 -33.93 -2.26
CA ARG A 189 -2.87 -33.20 -3.17
C ARG A 189 -1.53 -32.94 -2.52
N GLN A 190 -0.79 -33.97 -2.17
CA GLN A 190 0.58 -33.86 -1.68
C GLN A 190 1.56 -34.50 -2.66
N ASP A 191 1.19 -35.62 -3.29
CA ASP A 191 2.04 -36.36 -4.19
C ASP A 191 1.81 -36.00 -5.66
N ILE A 192 2.51 -34.95 -6.12
CA ILE A 192 2.49 -34.57 -7.53
C ILE A 192 3.42 -35.45 -8.34
N ALA A 193 2.88 -36.04 -9.42
CA ALA A 193 3.63 -36.86 -10.36
C ALA A 193 3.88 -36.17 -11.70
N TRP A 194 3.10 -35.14 -12.05
CA TRP A 194 3.24 -34.41 -13.31
C TRP A 194 2.79 -32.96 -13.17
N VAL A 195 3.48 -32.08 -13.89
CA VAL A 195 3.15 -30.66 -14.08
C VAL A 195 3.25 -30.31 -15.57
N GLY A 196 2.27 -29.61 -16.09
CA GLY A 196 2.29 -29.03 -17.44
C GLY A 196 2.15 -27.52 -17.35
N VAL A 197 3.02 -26.79 -18.05
CA VAL A 197 3.01 -25.33 -18.11
C VAL A 197 2.76 -24.91 -19.56
N ASP A 198 1.81 -24.02 -19.80
CA ASP A 198 1.60 -23.45 -21.14
C ASP A 198 2.87 -22.75 -21.65
N ASP A 199 3.26 -23.08 -22.89
CA ASP A 199 4.47 -22.55 -23.55
C ASP A 199 4.25 -21.20 -24.25
N GLY A 200 3.03 -20.65 -24.21
CA GLY A 200 2.62 -19.43 -24.91
C GLY A 200 2.37 -19.60 -26.40
N GLN A 201 2.54 -20.81 -26.95
CA GLN A 201 2.34 -21.18 -28.36
C GLN A 201 1.22 -22.21 -28.54
N GLY A 202 0.49 -22.54 -27.47
CA GLY A 202 -0.59 -23.52 -27.46
C GLY A 202 -0.12 -24.96 -27.18
N GLY A 203 1.13 -25.14 -26.75
CA GLY A 203 1.69 -26.39 -26.26
C GLY A 203 1.94 -26.38 -24.75
N LEU A 204 2.33 -27.53 -24.20
CA LEU A 204 2.71 -27.66 -22.79
C LEU A 204 4.18 -28.06 -22.66
N ILE A 205 4.91 -27.34 -21.80
CA ILE A 205 6.17 -27.82 -21.23
C ILE A 205 5.82 -28.75 -20.08
N GLU A 206 6.17 -30.03 -20.22
CA GLU A 206 5.82 -31.07 -19.27
C GLU A 206 6.99 -31.49 -18.38
N TYR A 207 6.70 -31.63 -17.10
CA TYR A 207 7.60 -32.14 -16.07
C TYR A 207 6.96 -33.34 -15.38
N ILE A 208 7.74 -34.38 -15.15
CA ILE A 208 7.29 -35.66 -14.61
C ILE A 208 8.22 -36.13 -13.49
N ASP A 209 7.67 -36.81 -12.49
CA ASP A 209 8.46 -37.53 -11.50
C ASP A 209 9.03 -38.79 -12.17
N PRO A 210 10.36 -38.91 -12.35
CA PRO A 210 10.96 -40.08 -13.00
C PRO A 210 10.62 -41.40 -12.30
N ALA A 211 10.40 -41.38 -10.98
CA ALA A 211 10.06 -42.56 -10.19
C ALA A 211 8.59 -42.98 -10.35
N LYS A 212 7.73 -42.11 -10.88
CA LYS A 212 6.27 -42.33 -10.98
C LYS A 212 5.75 -42.18 -12.40
N LYS A 213 6.64 -42.17 -13.39
CA LYS A 213 6.31 -41.96 -14.79
C LYS A 213 5.23 -42.91 -15.32
N ASP A 214 5.23 -44.16 -14.86
CA ASP A 214 4.29 -45.19 -15.30
C ASP A 214 2.86 -44.95 -14.79
N LEU A 215 2.70 -44.11 -13.76
CA LEU A 215 1.40 -43.70 -13.20
C LEU A 215 0.80 -42.47 -13.91
N VAL A 216 1.55 -41.84 -14.81
CA VAL A 216 1.15 -40.65 -15.58
C VAL A 216 0.74 -41.09 -16.99
N THR A 217 -0.51 -41.56 -17.12
CA THR A 217 -1.08 -42.00 -18.39
C THR A 217 -1.88 -40.87 -19.06
N PRO A 218 -2.00 -40.86 -20.41
CA PRO A 218 -2.85 -39.88 -21.11
C PRO A 218 -4.29 -39.86 -20.59
N GLU A 219 -4.86 -41.03 -20.27
CA GLU A 219 -6.22 -41.14 -19.72
C GLU A 219 -6.35 -40.45 -18.36
N ARG A 220 -5.37 -40.61 -17.46
CA ARG A 220 -5.38 -39.93 -16.17
C ARG A 220 -5.17 -38.43 -16.33
N LEU A 221 -4.29 -38.00 -17.23
CA LEU A 221 -4.11 -36.58 -17.51
C LEU A 221 -5.38 -35.93 -18.08
N GLU A 222 -6.18 -36.64 -18.87
CA GLU A 222 -7.45 -36.11 -19.39
C GLU A 222 -8.51 -35.96 -18.29
N LYS A 223 -8.60 -36.93 -17.36
CA LYS A 223 -9.66 -36.99 -16.35
C LYS A 223 -9.33 -36.26 -15.04
N GLU A 224 -8.08 -36.30 -14.63
CA GLU A 224 -7.67 -35.98 -13.25
C GLU A 224 -6.69 -34.80 -13.16
N LYS A 225 -6.17 -34.28 -14.29
CA LYS A 225 -5.34 -33.09 -14.23
C LYS A 225 -6.15 -31.91 -13.70
N ARG A 226 -5.52 -31.10 -12.87
CA ARG A 226 -6.12 -29.94 -12.26
C ARG A 226 -5.40 -28.68 -12.68
N PHE A 227 -6.19 -27.64 -12.95
CA PHE A 227 -5.66 -26.29 -13.12
C PHE A 227 -5.29 -25.71 -11.76
N MET A 228 -4.07 -25.18 -11.65
CA MET A 228 -3.57 -24.60 -10.40
C MET A 228 -4.33 -23.32 -10.05
N ASP A 229 -4.80 -23.24 -8.81
CA ASP A 229 -5.42 -22.05 -8.25
C ASP A 229 -4.78 -21.62 -6.93
N CYS A 230 -5.35 -20.57 -6.31
CA CYS A 230 -4.78 -19.96 -5.11
C CYS A 230 -4.63 -20.94 -3.95
N VAL A 231 -5.56 -21.90 -3.77
CA VAL A 231 -5.55 -22.81 -2.60
C VAL A 231 -4.58 -23.97 -2.77
N ASP A 232 -4.05 -24.20 -3.98
CA ASP A 232 -3.02 -25.21 -4.19
C ASP A 232 -1.66 -24.77 -3.57
N CYS A 233 -1.52 -23.49 -3.20
CA CYS A 233 -0.44 -22.94 -2.38
C CYS A 233 -0.92 -22.32 -1.05
N HIS A 234 -2.07 -21.63 -1.04
CA HIS A 234 -2.64 -20.98 0.14
C HIS A 234 -3.75 -21.82 0.79
N ASN A 235 -3.53 -23.13 0.94
CA ASN A 235 -4.52 -24.10 1.44
C ASN A 235 -4.98 -23.86 2.91
N ARG A 236 -4.28 -22.98 3.64
CA ARG A 236 -4.59 -22.58 5.03
C ARG A 236 -4.70 -21.07 5.20
N ALA A 237 -5.32 -20.35 4.26
CA ALA A 237 -5.44 -18.89 4.30
C ALA A 237 -6.12 -18.32 5.57
N THR A 238 -7.06 -19.06 6.14
CA THR A 238 -7.84 -18.67 7.32
C THR A 238 -7.67 -19.68 8.46
N HIS A 239 -7.73 -20.96 8.12
CA HIS A 239 -7.71 -22.04 9.09
C HIS A 239 -6.28 -22.49 9.38
N VAL A 240 -5.51 -21.59 10.01
CA VAL A 240 -4.08 -21.83 10.30
C VAL A 240 -3.94 -22.61 11.61
N PHE A 241 -3.68 -23.91 11.51
CA PHE A 241 -3.39 -24.78 12.65
C PHE A 241 -1.90 -24.73 13.00
N ARG A 242 -1.54 -23.93 14.00
CA ARG A 242 -0.14 -23.72 14.41
C ARG A 242 0.35 -24.85 15.31
N SER A 243 1.65 -25.12 15.25
CA SER A 243 2.31 -26.01 16.20
C SER A 243 2.41 -25.37 17.60
N PRO A 244 2.52 -26.16 18.68
CA PRO A 244 2.84 -25.66 20.01
C PRO A 244 4.10 -24.78 20.02
N ASP A 245 5.12 -25.17 19.26
CA ASP A 245 6.36 -24.41 19.13
C ASP A 245 6.11 -22.99 18.59
N ASP A 246 5.38 -22.87 17.48
CA ASP A 246 5.06 -21.59 16.86
C ASP A 246 4.23 -20.68 17.76
N MET A 247 3.26 -21.25 18.49
CA MET A 247 2.41 -20.48 19.41
C MET A 247 3.21 -19.94 20.59
N LEU A 248 4.11 -20.74 21.16
CA LEU A 248 4.99 -20.31 22.25
C LEU A 248 6.00 -19.26 21.76
N ASN A 249 6.60 -19.47 20.58
CA ASN A 249 7.49 -18.49 19.96
C ASN A 249 6.80 -17.14 19.78
N GLN A 250 5.57 -17.14 19.27
CA GLN A 250 4.78 -15.92 19.11
C GLN A 250 4.46 -15.26 20.46
N ALA A 251 4.09 -16.03 21.48
CA ALA A 251 3.76 -15.49 22.80
C ALA A 251 4.97 -14.88 23.51
N LEU A 252 6.15 -15.50 23.38
CA LEU A 252 7.42 -14.95 23.87
C LEU A 252 7.81 -13.69 23.09
N ALA A 253 7.71 -13.73 21.76
CA ALA A 253 8.04 -12.60 20.89
C ALA A 253 7.16 -11.36 21.11
N THR A 254 5.90 -11.57 21.51
CA THR A 254 4.93 -10.49 21.78
C THR A 254 4.91 -10.04 23.24
N GLY A 255 5.68 -10.68 24.12
CA GLY A 255 5.66 -10.42 25.56
C GLY A 255 4.39 -10.90 26.26
N ALA A 256 3.53 -11.68 25.58
CA ALA A 256 2.38 -12.32 26.21
C ALA A 256 2.81 -13.35 27.27
N ILE A 257 3.99 -13.94 27.09
CA ILE A 257 4.75 -14.69 28.09
C ILE A 257 6.08 -13.95 28.32
N ASP A 258 6.42 -13.66 29.57
CA ASP A 258 7.71 -13.05 29.93
C ASP A 258 8.84 -14.04 29.61
N SER A 259 9.64 -13.72 28.60
CA SER A 259 10.74 -14.58 28.13
C SER A 259 11.93 -14.64 29.10
N THR A 260 11.95 -13.80 30.14
CA THR A 260 12.98 -13.85 31.18
C THR A 260 12.68 -14.91 32.25
N LEU A 261 11.53 -15.56 32.19
CA LEU A 261 11.20 -16.69 33.07
C LEU A 261 12.02 -17.92 32.64
N PRO A 262 12.88 -18.46 33.51
CA PRO A 262 13.75 -19.57 33.13
C PRO A 262 12.97 -20.78 32.63
N TYR A 263 13.41 -21.37 31.51
CA TYR A 263 12.80 -22.56 30.89
C TYR A 263 11.34 -22.44 30.46
N ILE A 264 10.72 -21.25 30.42
CA ILE A 264 9.29 -21.16 30.14
C ILE A 264 8.90 -21.72 28.77
N LYS A 265 9.77 -21.59 27.75
CA LYS A 265 9.59 -22.21 26.43
C LYS A 265 9.49 -23.73 26.54
N LYS A 266 10.41 -24.35 27.28
CA LYS A 266 10.46 -25.80 27.50
C LYS A 266 9.24 -26.29 28.27
N LEU A 267 8.89 -25.62 29.39
CA LEU A 267 7.72 -25.96 30.20
C LEU A 267 6.42 -25.89 29.38
N GLY A 268 6.29 -24.88 28.53
CA GLY A 268 5.16 -24.74 27.61
C GLY A 268 5.07 -25.89 26.62
N LEU A 269 6.18 -26.28 25.99
CA LEU A 269 6.23 -27.42 25.07
C LEU A 269 5.88 -28.73 25.80
N ASP A 270 6.46 -28.98 26.96
CA ASP A 270 6.20 -30.19 27.78
C ASP A 270 4.73 -30.29 28.22
N ALA A 271 4.08 -29.14 28.44
CA ALA A 271 2.66 -29.05 28.76
C ALA A 271 1.79 -29.38 27.55
N LEU A 272 2.06 -28.78 26.39
CA LEU A 272 1.22 -28.89 25.19
C LEU A 272 1.45 -30.23 24.45
N GLU A 273 2.69 -30.59 24.17
CA GLU A 273 3.04 -31.82 23.43
C GLU A 273 3.00 -33.05 24.33
N GLY A 274 3.55 -32.94 25.54
CA GLY A 274 3.59 -34.05 26.50
C GLY A 274 2.22 -34.46 27.06
N ALA A 275 1.15 -33.77 26.68
CA ALA A 275 -0.23 -34.14 26.97
C ALA A 275 -0.79 -35.24 26.04
N GLY A 276 -0.10 -35.57 24.93
CA GLY A 276 -0.51 -36.65 24.02
C GLY A 276 -1.89 -36.42 23.40
N GLY A 277 -2.24 -35.16 23.08
CA GLY A 277 -3.52 -34.81 22.48
C GLY A 277 -4.70 -34.70 23.45
N SER A 278 -4.49 -34.74 24.77
CA SER A 278 -5.53 -34.50 25.77
C SER A 278 -5.56 -33.05 26.23
N LEU A 279 -6.63 -32.32 25.91
CA LEU A 279 -6.83 -30.93 26.33
C LEU A 279 -6.75 -30.79 27.85
N LYS A 280 -7.43 -31.67 28.59
CA LYS A 280 -7.44 -31.64 30.06
C LYS A 280 -6.04 -31.84 30.63
N LYS A 281 -5.28 -32.81 30.11
CA LYS A 281 -3.92 -33.10 30.57
C LYS A 281 -2.97 -31.94 30.26
N ALA A 282 -3.12 -31.29 29.11
CA ALA A 282 -2.34 -30.11 28.75
C ALA A 282 -2.60 -28.95 29.71
N GLN A 283 -3.87 -28.72 30.06
CA GLN A 283 -4.26 -27.70 31.04
C GLN A 283 -3.73 -28.02 32.44
N GLU A 284 -3.88 -29.27 32.90
CA GLU A 284 -3.32 -29.70 34.19
C GLU A 284 -1.81 -29.54 34.26
N LYS A 285 -1.07 -29.83 33.18
CA LYS A 285 0.37 -29.59 33.12
C LYS A 285 0.72 -28.10 33.12
N ALA A 286 -0.05 -27.27 32.41
CA ALA A 286 0.14 -25.82 32.41
C ALA A 286 -0.09 -25.22 33.82
N ASP A 287 -1.05 -25.77 34.57
CA ASP A 287 -1.36 -25.36 35.95
C ASP A 287 -0.23 -25.72 36.94
N LEU A 288 0.72 -26.60 36.56
CA LEU A 288 1.89 -26.95 37.38
C LEU A 288 3.09 -26.01 37.17
N ILE A 289 3.05 -25.12 36.16
CA ILE A 289 4.14 -24.16 35.89
C ILE A 289 4.49 -23.32 37.15
N PRO A 290 3.53 -22.78 37.92
CA PRO A 290 3.85 -22.04 39.14
C PRO A 290 4.56 -22.87 40.21
N GLU A 291 4.23 -24.17 40.35
CA GLU A 291 4.88 -25.06 41.32
C GLU A 291 6.33 -25.39 40.91
N PHE A 292 6.63 -25.44 39.61
CA PHE A 292 8.01 -25.51 39.13
C PHE A 292 8.83 -24.30 39.61
N TYR A 293 8.33 -23.07 39.41
CA TYR A 293 9.05 -21.88 39.86
C TYR A 293 9.16 -21.81 41.38
N LYS A 294 8.10 -22.17 42.12
CA LYS A 294 8.13 -22.20 43.59
C LYS A 294 9.18 -23.15 44.15
N SER A 295 9.44 -24.28 43.47
CA SER A 295 10.37 -25.31 43.91
C SER A 295 11.80 -25.11 43.39
N SER A 296 11.97 -24.74 42.12
CA SER A 296 13.27 -24.66 41.44
C SER A 296 13.85 -23.24 41.38
N TYR A 297 12.99 -22.21 41.40
CA TYR A 297 13.39 -20.79 41.33
C TYR A 297 12.60 -19.93 42.34
N PRO A 298 12.73 -20.19 43.65
CA PRO A 298 11.88 -19.57 44.67
C PRO A 298 12.00 -18.04 44.71
N GLU A 299 13.17 -17.48 44.40
CA GLU A 299 13.39 -16.03 44.32
C GLU A 299 12.55 -15.40 43.18
N ILE A 300 12.60 -15.99 41.98
CA ILE A 300 11.79 -15.56 40.82
C ILE A 300 10.31 -15.73 41.12
N TYR A 301 9.91 -16.79 41.83
CA TYR A 301 8.52 -16.98 42.23
C TYR A 301 8.00 -15.85 43.12
N GLN A 302 8.83 -15.33 44.04
CA GLN A 302 8.46 -14.20 44.89
C GLN A 302 8.52 -12.87 44.15
N GLU A 303 9.48 -12.68 43.24
CA GLU A 303 9.66 -11.43 42.50
C GLU A 303 8.64 -11.26 41.37
N LYS A 304 8.31 -12.35 40.65
CA LYS A 304 7.49 -12.36 39.44
C LYS A 304 6.23 -13.24 39.50
N PRO A 305 5.44 -13.23 40.60
CA PRO A 305 4.28 -14.12 40.73
C PRO A 305 3.22 -13.89 39.64
N GLN A 306 3.04 -12.63 39.22
CA GLN A 306 2.08 -12.27 38.17
C GLN A 306 2.53 -12.78 36.79
N ALA A 307 3.80 -12.63 36.44
CA ALA A 307 4.33 -13.09 35.16
C ALA A 307 4.25 -14.62 35.04
N ILE A 308 4.53 -15.34 36.13
CA ILE A 308 4.40 -16.80 36.20
C ILE A 308 2.94 -17.24 36.04
N ALA A 309 2.01 -16.58 36.75
CA ALA A 309 0.58 -16.87 36.62
C ALA A 309 0.06 -16.58 35.20
N GLN A 310 0.51 -15.47 34.60
CA GLN A 310 0.19 -15.12 33.22
C GLN A 310 0.75 -16.15 32.23
N ALA A 311 1.99 -16.59 32.42
CA ALA A 311 2.61 -17.61 31.57
C ALA A 311 1.86 -18.95 31.65
N SER A 312 1.52 -19.39 32.86
CA SER A 312 0.70 -20.59 33.09
C SER A 312 -0.67 -20.48 32.40
N SER A 313 -1.38 -19.36 32.58
CA SER A 313 -2.66 -19.11 31.93
C SER A 313 -2.54 -19.08 30.41
N ALA A 314 -1.49 -18.45 29.86
CA ALA A 314 -1.28 -18.39 28.42
C ALA A 314 -1.07 -19.78 27.81
N VAL A 315 -0.23 -20.62 28.44
CA VAL A 315 -0.01 -22.02 28.00
C VAL A 315 -1.30 -22.83 28.12
N ARG A 316 -2.05 -22.66 29.22
CA ARG A 316 -3.35 -23.32 29.42
C ARG A 316 -4.35 -22.97 28.33
N ASP A 317 -4.40 -21.70 27.93
CA ASP A 317 -5.30 -21.22 26.88
C ASP A 317 -4.85 -21.71 25.50
N MET A 318 -3.55 -21.74 25.22
CA MET A 318 -2.98 -22.27 23.97
C MET A 318 -3.46 -23.69 23.68
N ALA A 319 -3.61 -24.54 24.71
CA ALA A 319 -4.08 -25.91 24.56
C ALA A 319 -5.41 -26.00 23.78
N GLN A 320 -6.31 -25.03 23.93
CA GLN A 320 -7.61 -24.98 23.23
C GLN A 320 -7.48 -24.68 21.73
N TYR A 321 -6.33 -24.19 21.28
CA TYR A 321 -6.04 -23.80 19.90
C TYR A 321 -5.14 -24.81 19.17
N VAL A 322 -4.51 -25.74 19.89
CA VAL A 322 -3.62 -26.78 19.31
C VAL A 322 -4.15 -28.20 19.45
N ILE A 323 -5.06 -28.45 20.41
CA ILE A 323 -5.56 -29.79 20.72
C ILE A 323 -7.05 -29.89 20.41
N PHE A 324 -7.39 -30.57 19.32
CA PHE A 324 -8.76 -30.79 18.85
C PHE A 324 -9.12 -32.30 18.85
N PRO A 325 -9.33 -32.91 20.03
CA PRO A 325 -9.39 -34.36 20.15
C PRO A 325 -10.62 -34.98 19.46
N THR A 326 -11.76 -34.28 19.47
CA THR A 326 -13.00 -34.74 18.85
C THR A 326 -12.86 -34.88 17.34
N MET A 327 -12.25 -33.88 16.69
CA MET A 327 -12.08 -33.84 15.25
C MET A 327 -10.73 -34.40 14.79
N LYS A 328 -9.84 -34.77 15.73
CA LYS A 328 -8.48 -35.26 15.45
C LYS A 328 -7.69 -34.33 14.51
N VAL A 329 -7.94 -33.03 14.61
CA VAL A 329 -7.25 -31.99 13.84
C VAL A 329 -5.97 -31.61 14.58
N THR A 330 -4.86 -31.60 13.86
CA THR A 330 -3.53 -31.18 14.30
C THR A 330 -2.82 -30.42 13.19
N TRP A 331 -1.74 -29.71 13.52
CA TRP A 331 -0.88 -29.06 12.53
C TRP A 331 -0.27 -30.05 11.51
N GLU A 332 -0.15 -31.34 11.87
CA GLU A 332 0.36 -32.40 10.99
C GLU A 332 -0.70 -32.92 10.02
N THR A 333 -1.93 -33.11 10.50
CA THR A 333 -3.06 -33.51 9.62
C THR A 333 -3.46 -32.40 8.65
N HIS A 334 -3.11 -31.15 8.97
CA HIS A 334 -3.52 -29.96 8.23
C HIS A 334 -2.31 -29.13 7.77
N THR A 335 -1.35 -29.78 7.11
CA THR A 335 -0.14 -29.16 6.55
C THR A 335 -0.43 -27.87 5.76
N ASP A 336 0.37 -26.84 6.01
CA ASP A 336 0.33 -25.56 5.28
C ASP A 336 1.31 -25.59 4.09
N PHE A 337 0.78 -25.33 2.88
CA PHE A 337 1.54 -25.29 1.63
C PHE A 337 2.29 -23.97 1.39
N LEU A 338 2.16 -22.97 2.28
CA LEU A 338 3.05 -21.79 2.28
C LEU A 338 4.49 -22.10 2.74
N THR A 339 4.76 -23.33 3.15
CA THR A 339 6.10 -23.78 3.58
C THR A 339 6.80 -24.58 2.48
N HIS A 340 8.05 -25.00 2.71
CA HIS A 340 8.79 -25.86 1.78
C HIS A 340 8.04 -27.15 1.43
N THR A 341 7.14 -27.64 2.30
CA THR A 341 6.35 -28.85 2.03
C THR A 341 5.40 -28.67 0.86
N GLY A 342 4.92 -27.46 0.57
CA GLY A 342 4.07 -27.18 -0.59
C GLY A 342 4.88 -27.10 -1.89
N CYS A 343 5.98 -26.33 -1.88
CA CYS A 343 6.79 -26.08 -3.08
C CYS A 343 7.53 -27.32 -3.57
N PHE A 344 8.11 -28.10 -2.65
CA PHE A 344 8.92 -29.28 -2.98
C PHE A 344 8.10 -30.50 -3.41
N ARG A 345 6.77 -30.35 -3.50
CA ARG A 345 5.91 -31.30 -4.21
C ARG A 345 6.24 -31.35 -5.70
N CYS A 346 6.73 -30.23 -6.26
CA CYS A 346 7.12 -30.09 -7.66
C CYS A 346 8.61 -29.75 -7.82
N HIS A 347 9.08 -28.72 -7.10
CA HIS A 347 10.44 -28.20 -7.21
C HIS A 347 11.48 -29.18 -6.67
N GLY A 348 12.56 -29.41 -7.42
CA GLY A 348 13.63 -30.35 -7.06
C GLY A 348 13.27 -31.83 -7.26
N LYS A 349 12.00 -32.12 -7.60
CA LYS A 349 11.46 -33.48 -7.77
C LYS A 349 11.17 -33.81 -9.23
N LEU A 350 10.46 -32.92 -9.95
CA LEU A 350 9.99 -33.20 -11.32
C LEU A 350 11.03 -32.81 -12.38
N SER A 351 11.17 -33.65 -13.41
CA SER A 351 12.12 -33.49 -14.53
C SER A 351 11.38 -33.34 -15.85
N ALA A 352 11.93 -32.55 -16.79
CA ALA A 352 11.30 -32.35 -18.11
C ALA A 352 11.12 -33.66 -18.91
N ARG A 353 10.03 -33.75 -19.68
CA ARG A 353 9.62 -34.89 -20.52
C ARG A 353 10.10 -34.74 -22.00
N ASP A 354 11.42 -34.58 -22.25
CA ASP A 354 12.18 -34.56 -23.56
C ASP A 354 11.90 -33.40 -24.59
N THR A 355 12.80 -32.86 -25.48
CA THR A 355 13.79 -33.44 -26.44
C THR A 355 14.98 -32.52 -26.89
N THR A 356 15.28 -31.35 -26.29
CA THR A 356 16.33 -30.42 -26.82
C THR A 356 17.69 -30.44 -26.10
N GLY A 357 17.86 -31.25 -25.06
CA GLY A 357 19.11 -31.32 -24.28
C GLY A 357 19.23 -30.30 -23.14
N GLN A 358 18.21 -29.50 -22.84
CA GLN A 358 18.10 -28.86 -21.52
C GLN A 358 17.36 -29.79 -20.56
N ALA A 359 18.09 -30.77 -20.02
CA ALA A 359 17.64 -31.59 -18.90
C ALA A 359 17.59 -30.71 -17.64
N GLY A 360 16.45 -30.06 -17.40
CA GLY A 360 16.21 -29.27 -16.20
C GLY A 360 15.23 -29.99 -15.27
N VAL A 361 15.66 -30.26 -14.05
CA VAL A 361 14.75 -30.42 -12.91
C VAL A 361 14.11 -29.06 -12.64
N ILE A 362 12.86 -29.00 -12.21
CA ILE A 362 12.26 -27.73 -11.75
C ILE A 362 13.16 -27.17 -10.63
N ASP A 363 13.70 -25.97 -10.81
CA ASP A 363 14.70 -25.39 -9.89
C ASP A 363 14.19 -25.34 -8.44
N ALA A 364 15.03 -25.76 -7.49
CA ALA A 364 14.74 -25.71 -6.05
C ALA A 364 15.77 -24.86 -5.30
N SER A 365 16.50 -23.98 -6.00
CA SER A 365 17.45 -23.08 -5.36
C SER A 365 16.73 -22.18 -4.35
N CYS A 366 17.29 -21.97 -3.16
CA CYS A 366 16.61 -21.17 -2.12
C CYS A 366 16.28 -19.75 -2.62
N ASN A 367 17.20 -19.15 -3.38
CA ASN A 367 17.10 -17.79 -3.93
C ASN A 367 16.01 -17.60 -4.99
N SER A 368 15.38 -18.69 -5.47
CA SER A 368 14.21 -18.63 -6.34
C SER A 368 12.97 -18.14 -5.60
N CYS A 369 12.84 -18.51 -4.33
CA CYS A 369 11.68 -18.20 -3.49
C CYS A 369 11.95 -17.06 -2.51
N HIS A 370 13.08 -17.11 -1.81
CA HIS A 370 13.44 -16.12 -0.82
C HIS A 370 14.96 -15.94 -0.75
N TYR A 371 15.39 -14.81 -0.21
CA TYR A 371 16.81 -14.59 0.08
C TYR A 371 16.97 -14.09 1.51
N SER A 372 18.10 -14.44 2.12
CA SER A 372 18.48 -13.97 3.44
C SER A 372 19.28 -12.68 3.34
N LEU A 373 19.27 -11.92 4.43
CA LEU A 373 20.14 -10.77 4.59
C LEU A 373 21.45 -11.20 5.27
N PRO A 374 22.53 -10.41 5.10
CA PRO A 374 23.75 -10.55 5.90
C PRO A 374 23.45 -10.53 7.41
N PRO A 375 24.20 -11.28 8.25
CA PRO A 375 23.92 -11.40 9.70
C PRO A 375 23.79 -10.06 10.44
N ASP A 376 24.62 -9.07 10.09
CA ASP A 376 24.58 -7.71 10.64
C ASP A 376 23.25 -7.00 10.34
N ALA A 377 22.72 -7.17 9.13
CA ALA A 377 21.41 -6.64 8.77
C ALA A 377 20.26 -7.41 9.45
N VAL A 378 20.41 -8.73 9.64
CA VAL A 378 19.44 -9.56 10.39
C VAL A 378 19.34 -9.09 11.84
N ASP A 379 20.47 -8.90 12.52
CA ASP A 379 20.51 -8.48 13.92
C ASP A 379 19.93 -7.07 14.09
N MET A 380 20.28 -6.13 13.21
CA MET A 380 19.72 -4.77 13.22
C MET A 380 18.19 -4.78 13.03
N ILE A 381 17.68 -5.53 12.04
CA ILE A 381 16.23 -5.62 11.77
C ILE A 381 15.49 -6.31 12.92
N ALA A 382 16.10 -7.34 13.52
CA ALA A 382 15.49 -8.09 14.61
C ALA A 382 15.38 -7.29 15.91
N THR A 383 16.35 -6.41 16.17
CA THR A 383 16.42 -5.56 17.37
C THR A 383 15.64 -4.25 17.20
N GLU A 384 15.64 -3.63 16.02
CA GLU A 384 15.03 -2.30 15.80
C GLU A 384 13.64 -2.35 15.12
N GLY A 385 13.18 -3.53 14.69
CA GLY A 385 11.78 -3.74 14.30
C GLY A 385 11.39 -3.27 12.90
N GLY A 386 12.33 -3.16 11.96
CA GLY A 386 12.01 -2.83 10.56
C GLY A 386 13.19 -2.89 9.61
N LEU A 387 12.91 -2.96 8.30
CA LEU A 387 13.91 -2.69 7.26
C LEU A 387 14.41 -1.25 7.42
N PRO A 388 15.72 -0.98 7.31
CA PRO A 388 16.18 0.40 7.18
C PRO A 388 15.48 1.03 5.98
N THR A 389 14.98 2.26 6.13
CA THR A 389 14.44 3.02 5.00
C THR A 389 15.50 3.05 3.90
N PRO A 390 15.21 2.56 2.68
CA PRO A 390 16.20 2.55 1.62
C PRO A 390 16.68 3.97 1.36
N ALA A 391 18.00 4.13 1.22
CA ALA A 391 18.58 5.42 0.87
C ALA A 391 17.94 5.93 -0.43
N PRO A 392 17.45 7.18 -0.47
CA PRO A 392 16.78 7.72 -1.64
C PRO A 392 17.71 7.73 -2.86
N PHE A 393 17.15 7.51 -4.05
CA PHE A 393 17.90 7.62 -5.30
C PHE A 393 18.37 9.06 -5.55
N ILE A 394 19.50 9.21 -6.23
CA ILE A 394 20.01 10.50 -6.71
C ILE A 394 19.11 10.95 -7.88
N PRO A 395 18.34 12.05 -7.74
CA PRO A 395 17.35 12.47 -8.73
C PRO A 395 17.96 13.32 -9.88
N HIS A 396 19.27 13.58 -9.85
CA HIS A 396 19.97 14.41 -10.82
C HIS A 396 21.16 13.68 -11.47
N THR A 397 21.67 14.22 -12.58
CA THR A 397 22.88 13.72 -13.23
C THR A 397 24.12 13.97 -12.36
N MET A 398 25.08 13.04 -12.42
CA MET A 398 26.38 13.14 -11.75
C MET A 398 27.47 13.75 -12.65
N VAL A 399 27.20 13.94 -13.94
CA VAL A 399 28.16 14.52 -14.89
C VAL A 399 28.49 15.95 -14.48
N GLY A 400 29.76 16.20 -14.13
CA GLY A 400 30.23 17.49 -13.62
C GLY A 400 29.83 17.82 -12.17
N ARG A 401 29.25 16.87 -11.43
CA ARG A 401 28.77 17.03 -10.04
C ARG A 401 29.22 15.88 -9.12
N ALA A 402 30.42 15.35 -9.36
CA ALA A 402 30.94 14.20 -8.64
C ALA A 402 31.32 14.50 -7.18
N ASP A 403 31.57 15.77 -6.85
CA ASP A 403 31.84 16.22 -5.48
C ASP A 403 30.53 16.60 -4.76
N CYS A 404 29.86 15.59 -4.21
CA CYS A 404 28.55 15.69 -3.56
C CYS A 404 28.54 16.74 -2.44
N LEU A 405 29.63 16.86 -1.68
CA LEU A 405 29.71 17.71 -0.48
C LEU A 405 29.71 19.21 -0.80
N GLN A 406 29.97 19.61 -2.05
CA GLN A 406 29.80 21.00 -2.50
C GLN A 406 28.33 21.45 -2.44
N CYS A 407 27.40 20.52 -2.63
CA CYS A 407 25.96 20.79 -2.63
C CYS A 407 25.25 20.22 -1.40
N HIS A 408 25.75 19.09 -0.87
CA HIS A 408 25.19 18.35 0.25
C HIS A 408 26.14 18.41 1.47
N ASN A 409 26.02 19.48 2.24
CA ASN A 409 26.71 19.61 3.54
C ASN A 409 25.76 20.23 4.56
N ALA A 410 26.18 20.37 5.82
CA ALA A 410 25.34 20.91 6.90
C ALA A 410 24.67 22.27 6.56
N THR A 411 25.26 23.05 5.64
CA THR A 411 24.77 24.35 5.16
C THR A 411 24.59 24.41 3.63
N GLY A 412 24.61 23.26 2.96
CA GLY A 412 24.60 23.15 1.51
C GLY A 412 23.23 23.46 0.89
N ILE A 413 23.16 23.47 -0.44
CA ILE A 413 21.92 23.71 -1.22
C ILE A 413 20.82 22.72 -0.78
N ILE A 414 21.20 21.47 -0.53
CA ILE A 414 20.32 20.45 0.05
C ILE A 414 21.09 19.79 1.19
N PRO A 415 20.85 20.18 2.45
CA PRO A 415 21.62 19.64 3.56
C PRO A 415 21.35 18.15 3.77
N TYR A 416 22.40 17.39 4.12
CA TYR A 416 22.26 16.00 4.49
C TYR A 416 21.61 15.86 5.88
N PRO A 417 20.98 14.71 6.19
CA PRO A 417 20.52 14.41 7.55
C PRO A 417 21.70 14.35 8.55
N GLN A 418 21.50 14.74 9.81
CA GLN A 418 22.59 14.92 10.78
C GLN A 418 23.42 13.64 11.06
N ASP A 419 22.83 12.46 10.90
CA ASP A 419 23.49 11.14 10.98
C ASP A 419 24.44 10.83 9.80
N HIS A 420 24.52 11.76 8.83
CA HIS A 420 25.50 11.75 7.73
C HIS A 420 26.69 12.67 7.98
N ALA A 421 26.69 13.42 9.10
CA ALA A 421 27.79 14.29 9.46
C ALA A 421 29.10 13.48 9.60
N GLY A 422 30.16 13.95 8.94
CA GLY A 422 31.49 13.32 8.99
C GLY A 422 31.67 12.11 8.07
N ARG A 423 30.67 11.70 7.29
CA ARG A 423 30.84 10.62 6.30
C ARG A 423 31.73 11.10 5.13
N PRO A 424 32.71 10.29 4.69
CA PRO A 424 33.56 10.65 3.55
C PRO A 424 32.79 10.55 2.23
N LEU A 425 33.13 11.43 1.27
CA LEU A 425 32.45 11.58 -0.04
C LEU A 425 32.25 10.23 -0.77
N GLU A 426 33.22 9.34 -0.68
CA GLU A 426 33.25 8.02 -1.34
C GLU A 426 32.14 7.07 -0.87
N THR A 427 31.62 7.28 0.35
CA THR A 427 30.58 6.42 0.93
C THR A 427 29.18 6.77 0.45
N CYS A 428 28.98 7.97 -0.11
CA CYS A 428 27.66 8.44 -0.52
C CYS A 428 27.05 7.55 -1.61
N THR A 429 27.83 7.18 -2.63
CA THR A 429 27.38 6.36 -3.77
C THR A 429 27.26 4.87 -3.45
N ALA A 430 27.74 4.43 -2.28
CA ALA A 430 27.54 3.07 -1.82
C ALA A 430 26.07 2.81 -1.44
N CYS A 431 25.40 3.84 -0.90
CA CYS A 431 24.00 3.78 -0.48
C CYS A 431 23.06 4.52 -1.46
N HIS A 432 23.43 5.71 -1.94
CA HIS A 432 22.64 6.50 -2.88
C HIS A 432 23.01 6.16 -4.32
N ARG A 433 22.11 5.49 -5.03
CA ARG A 433 22.31 5.15 -6.45
C ARG A 433 21.56 6.14 -7.35
N PRO A 434 22.02 6.39 -8.58
CA PRO A 434 21.22 7.11 -9.57
C PRO A 434 19.86 6.43 -9.77
N ALA A 435 18.79 7.22 -9.89
CA ALA A 435 17.48 6.67 -10.18
C ALA A 435 17.51 5.81 -11.47
N PRO A 436 16.97 4.57 -11.47
CA PRO A 436 16.87 3.78 -12.69
C PRO A 436 15.97 4.51 -13.68
N ARG A 437 16.54 4.93 -14.82
CA ARG A 437 15.79 5.63 -15.85
C ARG A 437 14.96 4.61 -16.65
N PRO A 438 13.66 4.82 -16.86
CA PRO A 438 13.02 4.31 -18.06
C PRO A 438 13.60 5.08 -19.28
N GLU A 439 14.12 4.38 -20.28
CA GLU A 439 14.56 5.00 -21.55
C GLU A 439 13.37 5.52 -22.40
N PRO A 440 13.58 6.39 -23.40
CA PRO A 440 14.55 7.47 -23.50
C PRO A 440 13.80 8.81 -23.60
N THR A 441 13.75 9.59 -22.52
CA THR A 441 13.45 11.03 -22.64
C THR A 441 14.69 11.75 -23.18
N PRO A 442 14.52 12.78 -24.03
CA PRO A 442 15.65 13.54 -24.59
C PRO A 442 16.52 14.12 -23.46
N PRO A 443 17.83 14.31 -23.70
CA PRO A 443 18.73 14.85 -22.68
C PRO A 443 18.18 16.17 -22.15
N PRO A 444 18.26 16.43 -20.83
CA PRO A 444 17.77 17.68 -20.26
C PRO A 444 18.45 18.85 -20.97
N SER A 445 17.64 19.85 -21.36
CA SER A 445 18.08 21.06 -22.06
C SER A 445 19.38 21.58 -21.45
N ALA A 446 20.40 21.77 -22.30
CA ALA A 446 21.70 22.29 -21.86
C ALA A 446 21.51 23.57 -21.04
N ILE A 447 22.18 23.64 -19.88
CA ILE A 447 22.16 24.83 -19.03
C ILE A 447 22.65 26.01 -19.87
N PRO A 448 21.88 27.10 -20.01
CA PRO A 448 22.28 28.23 -20.84
C PRO A 448 23.58 28.87 -20.33
N GLY A 449 24.52 29.18 -21.22
CA GLY A 449 25.68 29.99 -20.88
C GLY A 449 25.31 31.46 -20.64
N VAL A 450 26.15 32.21 -19.92
CA VAL A 450 25.97 33.66 -19.74
C VAL A 450 26.40 34.37 -21.03
N PRO A 451 25.50 35.08 -21.74
CA PRO A 451 25.78 35.62 -23.07
C PRO A 451 26.52 36.97 -23.04
N HIS A 452 26.84 37.52 -21.86
CA HIS A 452 27.48 38.82 -21.69
C HIS A 452 28.69 38.75 -20.75
N SER A 453 29.55 39.77 -20.79
CA SER A 453 30.66 39.91 -19.83
C SER A 453 30.13 40.09 -18.40
N LEU A 454 30.91 39.58 -17.45
CA LEU A 454 30.66 39.74 -16.01
C LEU A 454 31.44 40.93 -15.41
N GLU A 455 32.34 41.55 -16.17
CA GLU A 455 33.16 42.68 -15.73
C GLU A 455 32.27 43.90 -15.39
N GLY A 456 32.28 44.33 -14.14
CA GLY A 456 31.40 45.39 -13.61
C GLY A 456 29.93 44.97 -13.41
N ARG A 457 29.63 43.66 -13.54
CA ARG A 457 28.29 43.07 -13.43
C ARG A 457 28.30 41.80 -12.58
N GLU A 458 29.12 41.78 -11.53
CA GLU A 458 29.36 40.62 -10.68
C GLU A 458 28.13 40.26 -9.82
N ASN A 459 27.29 41.25 -9.52
CA ASN A 459 26.04 41.04 -8.80
C ASN A 459 24.89 40.68 -9.77
N CYS A 460 24.81 39.40 -10.13
CA CYS A 460 23.79 38.83 -11.02
C CYS A 460 22.34 39.23 -10.64
N LEU A 461 22.03 39.30 -9.34
CA LEU A 461 20.68 39.53 -8.83
C LEU A 461 20.14 40.94 -9.11
N LEU A 462 21.01 41.90 -9.43
CA LEU A 462 20.59 43.25 -9.86
C LEU A 462 19.76 43.21 -11.16
N CYS A 463 20.07 42.26 -12.04
CA CYS A 463 19.40 42.10 -13.34
C CYS A 463 18.52 40.85 -13.38
N HIS A 464 18.94 39.80 -12.69
CA HIS A 464 18.27 38.50 -12.61
C HIS A 464 17.63 38.32 -11.23
N SER A 465 16.45 38.90 -11.05
CA SER A 465 15.60 38.68 -9.87
C SER A 465 14.15 38.51 -10.34
N PRO A 466 13.20 38.08 -9.48
CA PRO A 466 11.80 37.91 -9.90
C PRO A 466 11.17 39.18 -10.51
N SER A 467 11.71 40.34 -10.15
CA SER A 467 11.33 41.67 -10.66
C SER A 467 12.44 42.36 -11.48
N GLY A 468 13.52 41.63 -11.82
CA GLY A 468 14.66 42.14 -12.58
C GLY A 468 14.39 42.19 -14.08
N ALA A 469 15.28 42.82 -14.85
CA ALA A 469 15.14 42.98 -16.28
C ALA A 469 15.07 41.65 -17.05
N VAL A 470 15.73 40.60 -16.53
CA VAL A 470 15.65 39.24 -17.07
C VAL A 470 15.44 38.27 -15.89
N PRO A 471 14.20 37.98 -15.49
CA PRO A 471 13.93 37.19 -14.29
C PRO A 471 14.44 35.74 -14.44
N PHE A 472 15.00 35.20 -13.36
CA PHE A 472 15.35 33.78 -13.31
C PHE A 472 14.10 32.90 -13.14
N PRO A 473 14.16 31.61 -13.49
CA PRO A 473 13.06 30.68 -13.26
C PRO A 473 12.78 30.50 -11.75
N GLN A 474 11.53 30.30 -11.35
CA GLN A 474 11.10 30.30 -9.93
C GLN A 474 11.88 29.31 -9.03
N ASP A 475 12.40 28.21 -9.57
CA ASP A 475 13.24 27.23 -8.88
C ASP A 475 14.66 27.75 -8.53
N HIS A 476 15.01 28.96 -8.95
CA HIS A 476 16.24 29.67 -8.58
C HIS A 476 16.02 30.70 -7.46
N ALA A 477 14.79 30.88 -6.99
CA ALA A 477 14.47 31.79 -5.89
C ALA A 477 15.22 31.39 -4.60
N GLY A 478 15.85 32.37 -3.95
CA GLY A 478 16.57 32.17 -2.69
C GLY A 478 17.99 31.59 -2.83
N ARG A 479 18.47 31.32 -4.05
CA ARG A 479 19.85 30.84 -4.25
C ARG A 479 20.87 31.97 -3.98
N PRO A 480 21.99 31.68 -3.29
CA PRO A 480 23.00 32.69 -3.01
C PRO A 480 23.76 33.08 -4.29
N ILE A 481 24.10 34.36 -4.40
CA ILE A 481 24.59 34.97 -5.64
C ILE A 481 25.87 34.34 -6.21
N ASN A 482 26.72 33.80 -5.34
CA ASN A 482 27.97 33.15 -5.70
C ASN A 482 27.79 31.77 -6.34
N THR A 483 26.55 31.23 -6.40
CA THR A 483 26.28 29.90 -6.98
C THR A 483 25.88 29.94 -8.45
N CYS A 484 25.57 31.12 -9.00
CA CYS A 484 25.06 31.25 -10.37
C CYS A 484 26.07 30.73 -11.42
N THR A 485 27.35 31.10 -11.28
CA THR A 485 28.44 30.71 -12.20
C THR A 485 28.94 29.27 -12.01
N ALA A 486 28.44 28.56 -10.99
CA ALA A 486 28.66 27.13 -10.85
C ALA A 486 27.95 26.37 -11.99
N CYS A 487 26.79 26.85 -12.43
CA CYS A 487 25.98 26.25 -13.49
C CYS A 487 26.03 27.04 -14.81
N HIS A 488 25.94 28.37 -14.78
CA HIS A 488 25.94 29.22 -15.97
C HIS A 488 27.35 29.72 -16.30
N LYS A 489 28.02 29.11 -17.27
CA LYS A 489 29.38 29.49 -17.68
C LYS A 489 29.38 30.64 -18.69
N PRO A 490 30.31 31.62 -18.61
CA PRO A 490 30.43 32.69 -19.61
C PRO A 490 30.66 32.16 -21.03
N ALA A 491 29.99 32.75 -22.03
CA ALA A 491 30.01 32.27 -23.41
C ALA A 491 31.41 32.22 -24.07
N ALA A 492 32.42 32.93 -23.53
CA ALA A 492 33.80 32.91 -24.04
C ALA A 492 34.50 31.53 -23.92
N THR A 493 33.92 30.57 -23.19
CA THR A 493 34.41 29.18 -23.10
C THR A 493 33.38 28.15 -23.62
N ALA A 494 32.30 28.60 -24.26
CA ALA A 494 31.27 27.74 -24.82
C ALA A 494 31.40 27.64 -26.35
N THR A 495 31.44 26.43 -26.91
CA THR A 495 31.28 26.20 -28.35
C THR A 495 29.91 26.71 -28.82
N PRO A 496 29.81 27.36 -30.00
CA PRO A 496 28.56 27.99 -30.42
C PRO A 496 27.52 26.92 -30.78
N VAL A 497 26.38 26.98 -30.11
CA VAL A 497 25.15 26.22 -30.45
C VAL A 497 24.36 27.07 -31.47
N PRO A 498 23.82 26.49 -32.55
CA PRO A 498 23.04 27.24 -33.53
C PRO A 498 21.77 27.82 -32.89
N THR A 499 21.59 29.13 -33.04
CA THR A 499 20.41 29.86 -32.56
C THR A 499 19.19 29.53 -33.42
N PRO A 500 18.00 29.30 -32.85
CA PRO A 500 16.76 29.26 -33.63
C PRO A 500 16.50 30.65 -34.24
N THR A 501 16.08 30.64 -35.49
CA THR A 501 15.80 31.81 -36.33
C THR A 501 14.81 32.75 -35.64
N GLY A 502 15.30 33.90 -35.16
CA GLY A 502 14.50 34.96 -34.56
C GLY A 502 15.38 36.17 -34.31
N THR A 503 15.33 37.11 -35.25
CA THR A 503 16.02 38.40 -35.21
C THR A 503 15.67 39.18 -33.94
N LEU A 504 16.55 39.17 -32.95
CA LEU A 504 16.66 40.24 -31.96
C LEU A 504 18.13 40.58 -31.82
N GLN A 505 18.57 41.53 -32.64
CA GLN A 505 19.79 42.27 -32.36
C GLN A 505 19.64 42.88 -30.96
N PRO A 506 20.62 42.74 -30.04
CA PRO A 506 20.50 43.27 -28.69
C PRO A 506 20.17 44.76 -28.75
N PRO A 507 19.21 45.27 -27.96
CA PRO A 507 18.82 46.66 -28.03
C PRO A 507 20.03 47.53 -27.71
N VAL A 508 20.38 48.42 -28.63
CA VAL A 508 21.45 49.40 -28.43
C VAL A 508 20.99 50.35 -27.33
N VAL A 509 21.60 50.25 -26.15
CA VAL A 509 21.29 51.12 -25.02
C VAL A 509 21.83 52.52 -25.33
N PRO A 510 21.00 53.57 -25.37
CA PRO A 510 21.44 54.92 -25.72
C PRO A 510 22.37 55.51 -24.63
N THR A 511 23.33 56.34 -25.03
CA THR A 511 24.21 57.05 -24.08
C THR A 511 23.53 58.31 -23.52
N ILE A 512 23.96 58.77 -22.34
CA ILE A 512 23.46 59.99 -21.69
C ILE A 512 24.14 61.19 -22.37
N PRO A 513 23.38 62.11 -23.00
CA PRO A 513 23.95 63.20 -23.80
C PRO A 513 24.43 64.41 -22.96
N HIS A 514 24.35 64.34 -21.64
CA HIS A 514 24.73 65.42 -20.73
C HIS A 514 25.61 64.90 -19.58
N THR A 515 26.35 65.79 -18.92
CA THR A 515 27.13 65.45 -17.73
C THR A 515 26.21 65.15 -16.54
N LEU A 516 26.71 64.39 -15.58
CA LEU A 516 25.98 64.03 -14.35
C LEU A 516 26.38 64.89 -13.14
N GLU A 517 27.29 65.86 -13.32
CA GLU A 517 27.72 66.74 -12.24
C GLU A 517 26.56 67.63 -11.75
N GLY A 518 26.15 67.43 -10.50
CA GLY A 518 24.96 68.07 -9.91
C GLY A 518 23.61 67.55 -10.44
N ARG A 519 23.59 66.46 -11.22
CA ARG A 519 22.39 65.84 -11.84
C ARG A 519 22.40 64.30 -11.74
N ASP A 520 22.94 63.79 -10.64
CA ASP A 520 23.09 62.37 -10.34
C ASP A 520 21.75 61.68 -9.98
N ASN A 521 20.74 62.44 -9.57
CA ASN A 521 19.37 61.94 -9.40
C ASN A 521 18.57 61.93 -10.72
N CYS A 522 18.77 60.89 -11.54
CA CYS A 522 18.13 60.72 -12.85
C CYS A 522 16.59 60.80 -12.78
N LEU A 523 15.98 60.15 -11.76
CA LEU A 523 14.52 60.08 -11.60
C LEU A 523 13.86 61.45 -11.38
N ALA A 524 14.58 62.44 -10.86
CA ALA A 524 14.04 63.80 -10.69
C ALA A 524 13.59 64.42 -12.03
N CYS A 525 14.21 64.04 -13.14
CA CYS A 525 13.90 64.57 -14.47
C CYS A 525 13.31 63.51 -15.42
N HIS A 526 13.58 62.23 -15.18
CA HIS A 526 13.24 61.15 -16.10
C HIS A 526 12.18 60.17 -15.59
N ASP A 527 11.60 60.37 -14.41
CA ASP A 527 10.47 59.53 -13.98
C ASP A 527 9.25 59.69 -14.91
N SER A 528 8.28 58.80 -14.80
CA SER A 528 7.04 58.69 -15.59
C SER A 528 6.23 60.00 -15.72
N GLY A 529 6.44 61.00 -14.84
CA GLY A 529 5.89 62.36 -14.95
C GLY A 529 6.95 63.49 -15.03
N GLY A 530 8.23 63.15 -15.20
CA GLY A 530 9.35 64.09 -15.29
C GLY A 530 9.45 64.78 -16.65
N LEU A 531 10.42 65.69 -16.78
CA LEU A 531 10.64 66.51 -17.97
C LEU A 531 10.83 65.71 -19.27
N LYS A 532 11.49 64.55 -19.17
CA LYS A 532 11.67 63.59 -20.28
C LYS A 532 11.52 62.17 -19.75
N PRO A 533 10.30 61.64 -19.61
CA PRO A 533 10.05 60.36 -18.96
C PRO A 533 10.78 59.19 -19.63
N PHE A 534 11.19 58.22 -18.81
CA PHE A 534 11.72 56.95 -19.30
C PHE A 534 10.62 56.10 -19.98
N PRO A 535 10.99 55.13 -20.83
CA PRO A 535 10.04 54.17 -21.40
C PRO A 535 9.32 53.36 -20.31
N ALA A 536 8.04 53.02 -20.51
CA ALA A 536 7.18 52.46 -19.45
C ALA A 536 7.72 51.17 -18.78
N ASP A 537 8.53 50.38 -19.49
CA ASP A 537 9.22 49.18 -18.97
C ASP A 537 10.38 49.48 -18.01
N HIS A 538 10.73 50.76 -17.83
CA HIS A 538 11.74 51.24 -16.87
C HIS A 538 11.11 51.68 -15.54
N LYS A 539 9.79 51.57 -15.40
CA LYS A 539 9.07 51.92 -14.16
C LYS A 539 9.60 51.13 -12.96
N GLY A 540 9.98 51.84 -11.91
CA GLY A 540 10.49 51.25 -10.66
C GLY A 540 12.01 51.02 -10.62
N ARG A 541 12.77 51.37 -11.67
CA ARG A 541 14.24 51.29 -11.65
C ARG A 541 14.84 52.45 -10.84
N SER A 542 15.96 52.20 -10.15
CA SER A 542 16.67 53.21 -9.35
C SER A 542 17.76 53.94 -10.16
N ASN A 543 18.25 55.08 -9.67
CA ASN A 543 19.33 55.83 -10.33
C ASN A 543 20.60 55.00 -10.58
N SER A 544 20.95 54.10 -9.65
CA SER A 544 22.10 53.21 -9.81
C SER A 544 21.91 52.20 -10.94
N THR A 545 20.66 51.74 -11.17
CA THR A 545 20.33 50.88 -12.32
C THR A 545 20.44 51.65 -13.64
N CYS A 546 20.10 52.93 -13.66
CA CYS A 546 20.22 53.77 -14.86
C CYS A 546 21.67 53.90 -15.32
N THR A 547 22.60 54.24 -14.41
CA THR A 547 24.03 54.39 -14.73
C THR A 547 24.75 53.07 -15.00
N ALA A 548 24.19 51.94 -14.58
CA ALA A 548 24.71 50.62 -14.93
C ALA A 548 24.50 50.25 -16.42
N CYS A 549 23.52 50.88 -17.08
CA CYS A 549 23.19 50.63 -18.49
C CYS A 549 23.51 51.82 -19.41
N HIS A 550 23.24 53.06 -18.98
CA HIS A 550 23.45 54.27 -19.78
C HIS A 550 24.74 54.98 -19.36
N GLN A 551 25.69 55.14 -20.28
CA GLN A 551 26.96 55.83 -20.04
C GLN A 551 26.94 57.25 -20.60
N VAL A 552 27.63 58.20 -19.97
CA VAL A 552 27.74 59.59 -20.44
C VAL A 552 28.55 59.64 -21.74
N ALA A 553 28.01 60.31 -22.76
CA ALA A 553 28.70 60.52 -24.02
C ALA A 553 29.96 61.41 -23.82
N ALA A 554 31.12 61.00 -24.35
CA ALA A 554 32.37 61.74 -24.24
C ALA A 554 32.28 63.10 -24.98
N GLN A 555 32.70 64.21 -24.33
CA GLN A 555 32.54 65.57 -24.86
C GLN A 555 33.52 65.92 -26.01
N GLY A 556 32.98 66.54 -27.07
CA GLY A 556 33.70 67.37 -28.04
C GLY A 556 32.84 68.56 -28.51
N THR A 557 33.27 69.78 -28.11
CA THR A 557 33.05 71.19 -28.58
C THR A 557 31.73 71.69 -29.22
N PRO A 558 31.30 72.98 -28.99
CA PRO A 558 29.93 73.47 -29.17
C PRO A 558 29.58 74.01 -30.58
N THR A 559 28.28 74.01 -30.87
CA THR A 559 27.60 74.31 -32.16
C THR A 559 27.35 75.81 -32.43
N PRO A 560 27.10 76.25 -33.69
CA PRO A 560 26.33 77.46 -33.97
C PRO A 560 24.93 77.18 -34.59
N GLN A 561 23.94 77.95 -34.12
CA GLN A 561 22.48 77.91 -34.36
C GLN A 561 22.04 78.53 -35.72
N PRO A 562 20.81 78.24 -36.21
CA PRO A 562 19.81 79.33 -36.36
C PRO A 562 18.34 78.96 -36.01
N THR A 563 17.46 79.94 -36.14
CA THR A 563 16.32 80.35 -35.27
C THR A 563 14.87 80.04 -35.80
N ALA A 564 13.92 79.86 -34.85
CA ALA A 564 12.42 80.07 -34.78
C ALA A 564 11.48 79.80 -35.99
N THR A 565 10.19 79.40 -35.88
CA THR A 565 9.01 80.02 -35.18
C THR A 565 7.74 79.06 -35.23
N PRO A 566 6.46 79.37 -34.84
CA PRO A 566 5.66 78.56 -33.87
C PRO A 566 4.17 78.14 -34.26
N VAL A 567 3.58 77.18 -33.49
CA VAL A 567 2.15 76.98 -33.01
C VAL A 567 0.98 76.90 -34.06
N PRO A 568 -0.09 76.03 -33.98
CA PRO A 568 -1.03 75.86 -32.84
C PRO A 568 -1.74 74.49 -32.56
N GLY A 569 -2.17 74.30 -31.30
CA GLY A 569 -3.56 73.99 -30.84
C GLY A 569 -4.23 72.59 -31.02
N PRO A 570 -4.80 71.96 -29.97
CA PRO A 570 -5.52 70.66 -30.04
C PRO A 570 -7.05 70.76 -29.87
N THR A 571 -7.85 69.73 -30.25
CA THR A 571 -9.20 69.42 -29.71
C THR A 571 -9.71 67.97 -29.98
N VAL A 572 -9.86 67.19 -28.89
CA VAL A 572 -10.96 66.32 -28.36
C VAL A 572 -11.68 65.24 -29.22
N THR A 573 -11.85 64.00 -28.68
CA THR A 573 -13.14 63.33 -28.23
C THR A 573 -12.97 61.80 -27.94
N PRO A 574 -13.69 61.18 -26.96
CA PRO A 574 -13.44 59.81 -26.43
C PRO A 574 -14.47 58.71 -26.84
N SER A 575 -14.28 57.47 -26.38
CA SER A 575 -15.06 56.23 -26.70
C SER A 575 -15.77 55.63 -25.45
N PRO A 576 -16.93 54.92 -25.57
CA PRO A 576 -17.78 54.52 -24.44
C PRO A 576 -17.67 53.06 -23.94
N GLU A 577 -18.37 52.78 -22.83
CA GLU A 577 -18.48 51.53 -22.02
C GLU A 577 -19.87 50.82 -22.21
N PRO A 578 -20.33 49.81 -21.41
CA PRO A 578 -20.65 48.42 -21.81
C PRO A 578 -22.16 48.04 -21.75
N THR A 579 -22.53 46.76 -21.89
CA THR A 579 -23.90 46.27 -21.62
C THR A 579 -23.95 44.81 -21.09
N ALA A 580 -24.90 44.55 -20.17
CA ALA A 580 -25.18 43.29 -19.47
C ALA A 580 -26.60 42.74 -19.76
N THR A 581 -27.02 41.67 -19.05
CA THR A 581 -28.41 41.23 -18.65
C THR A 581 -28.85 39.85 -19.24
N PRO A 582 -29.79 39.04 -18.65
CA PRO A 582 -30.01 38.55 -17.26
C PRO A 582 -30.34 37.02 -17.14
N GLY A 583 -30.62 36.51 -15.93
CA GLY A 583 -30.92 35.09 -15.58
C GLY A 583 -32.38 34.70 -15.28
N ALA A 584 -32.60 33.49 -14.72
CA ALA A 584 -33.88 32.97 -14.20
C ALA A 584 -33.75 31.87 -13.10
N GLY A 585 -34.41 32.10 -11.95
CA GLY A 585 -35.30 31.23 -11.13
C GLY A 585 -34.88 29.84 -10.56
N PRO A 586 -35.14 29.53 -9.26
CA PRO A 586 -34.96 28.20 -8.66
C PRO A 586 -36.26 27.37 -8.54
N THR A 587 -36.15 26.04 -8.59
CA THR A 587 -37.27 25.09 -8.35
C THR A 587 -36.91 24.08 -7.25
N ALA A 588 -37.93 23.73 -6.46
CA ALA A 588 -37.90 23.05 -5.17
C ALA A 588 -37.53 21.54 -5.15
N THR A 589 -37.08 21.11 -3.97
CA THR A 589 -36.67 19.79 -3.52
C THR A 589 -37.84 18.83 -3.18
N PRO A 590 -37.68 17.50 -3.33
CA PRO A 590 -38.43 16.52 -2.53
C PRO A 590 -37.57 15.93 -1.39
N THR A 591 -38.20 15.82 -0.21
CA THR A 591 -37.70 15.20 1.03
C THR A 591 -37.63 13.67 0.96
N PRO A 592 -36.55 13.02 1.43
CA PRO A 592 -36.59 11.63 1.86
C PRO A 592 -36.82 11.49 3.37
N ALA A 593 -37.61 10.47 3.72
CA ALA A 593 -37.98 10.07 5.06
C ALA A 593 -36.80 9.54 5.90
N ALA A 594 -36.96 9.62 7.22
CA ALA A 594 -35.97 9.24 8.23
C ALA A 594 -35.60 7.75 8.19
N THR A 595 -34.29 7.48 8.17
CA THR A 595 -33.69 6.16 8.44
C THR A 595 -32.85 6.24 9.71
N ALA A 596 -32.92 5.17 10.49
CA ALA A 596 -32.43 5.00 11.85
C ALA A 596 -30.95 5.36 12.09
N THR A 597 -30.69 5.88 13.29
CA THR A 597 -29.38 6.17 13.89
C THR A 597 -28.49 4.92 13.99
N PRO A 598 -27.27 4.91 13.43
CA PRO A 598 -26.24 3.93 13.78
C PRO A 598 -25.53 4.35 15.08
N ALA A 599 -25.17 3.36 15.89
CA ALA A 599 -24.40 3.54 17.12
C ALA A 599 -23.05 4.26 16.87
N SER A 600 -22.72 5.20 17.76
CA SER A 600 -21.50 6.02 17.74
C SER A 600 -20.24 5.17 17.75
N SER A 601 -19.48 5.18 16.66
CA SER A 601 -18.05 4.86 16.68
C SER A 601 -17.30 5.95 17.43
N ALA A 602 -16.37 5.57 18.32
CA ALA A 602 -15.58 6.53 19.10
C ALA A 602 -14.76 7.42 18.16
N THR A 603 -14.82 8.74 18.37
CA THR A 603 -14.08 9.70 17.57
C THR A 603 -12.57 9.58 17.83
N PRO A 604 -11.72 9.41 16.81
CA PRO A 604 -10.28 9.19 17.01
C PRO A 604 -9.59 10.42 17.60
N ALA A 605 -8.63 10.22 18.50
CA ALA A 605 -7.83 11.30 19.09
C ALA A 605 -6.76 11.83 18.12
N ILE A 606 -6.32 13.08 18.30
CA ILE A 606 -5.25 13.69 17.52
C ILE A 606 -3.90 13.14 18.02
N PRO A 607 -3.09 12.48 17.16
CA PRO A 607 -1.87 11.79 17.59
C PRO A 607 -0.63 12.71 17.70
N HIS A 608 -0.80 14.03 17.56
CA HIS A 608 0.29 15.01 17.59
C HIS A 608 -0.12 16.28 18.35
N THR A 609 0.87 17.07 18.76
CA THR A 609 0.63 18.36 19.42
C THR A 609 0.07 19.39 18.44
N LEU A 610 -0.71 20.34 18.96
CA LEU A 610 -1.27 21.44 18.15
C LEU A 610 -0.37 22.68 18.12
N ALA A 611 0.68 22.75 18.94
CA ALA A 611 1.58 23.89 18.99
C ALA A 611 2.17 24.24 17.61
N GLY A 612 1.78 25.38 17.05
CA GLY A 612 2.20 25.84 15.72
C GLY A 612 1.49 25.15 14.54
N ARG A 613 0.43 24.37 14.79
CA ARG A 613 -0.36 23.61 13.81
C ARG A 613 -1.87 23.76 14.04
N ASP A 614 -2.28 24.95 14.47
CA ASP A 614 -3.67 25.22 14.88
C ASP A 614 -4.65 25.25 13.70
N ASN A 615 -4.13 25.35 12.47
CA ASN A 615 -4.93 25.32 11.25
C ASN A 615 -4.86 23.94 10.58
N CYS A 616 -5.76 23.03 11.00
CA CYS A 616 -5.81 21.64 10.54
C CYS A 616 -5.99 21.51 9.02
N LEU A 617 -6.80 22.37 8.39
CA LEU A 617 -7.12 22.29 6.96
C LEU A 617 -5.91 22.55 6.03
N LEU A 618 -4.81 23.13 6.52
CA LEU A 618 -3.56 23.23 5.76
C LEU A 618 -2.94 21.85 5.44
N CYS A 619 -3.18 20.86 6.32
CA CYS A 619 -2.58 19.54 6.21
C CYS A 619 -3.64 18.43 6.01
N HIS A 620 -4.90 18.69 6.36
CA HIS A 620 -5.98 17.71 6.45
C HIS A 620 -7.24 18.12 5.68
N ASP A 621 -7.12 18.90 4.61
CA ASP A 621 -8.24 19.10 3.68
C ASP A 621 -8.63 17.79 2.97
N VAL A 622 -9.87 17.71 2.46
CA VAL A 622 -10.36 16.58 1.66
C VAL A 622 -9.49 16.28 0.43
N SER A 623 -8.75 17.27 -0.07
CA SER A 623 -7.83 17.17 -1.21
C SER A 623 -6.34 17.09 -0.82
N SER A 624 -6.02 17.04 0.48
CA SER A 624 -4.63 17.05 0.95
C SER A 624 -3.83 15.83 0.48
N PRO A 625 -2.62 16.01 -0.09
CA PRO A 625 -1.76 14.91 -0.52
C PRO A 625 -1.03 14.21 0.65
N LEU A 626 -1.08 14.77 1.86
CA LEU A 626 -0.42 14.20 3.05
C LEU A 626 -1.32 13.18 3.78
N LYS A 627 -2.50 13.61 4.23
CA LYS A 627 -3.49 12.75 4.89
C LYS A 627 -4.88 13.39 4.82
N PRO A 628 -5.68 13.08 3.78
CA PRO A 628 -6.97 13.71 3.58
C PRO A 628 -8.00 13.23 4.62
N VAL A 629 -8.92 14.12 5.01
CA VAL A 629 -10.07 13.74 5.84
C VAL A 629 -11.13 13.01 5.01
N PRO A 630 -12.01 12.19 5.62
CA PRO A 630 -13.08 11.53 4.90
C PRO A 630 -13.96 12.56 4.16
N GLN A 631 -14.46 12.20 2.99
CA GLN A 631 -15.26 13.09 2.14
C GLN A 631 -16.52 13.64 2.85
N SER A 632 -17.03 12.93 3.86
CA SER A 632 -18.11 13.37 4.77
C SER A 632 -17.75 14.55 5.69
N HIS A 633 -16.50 15.04 5.63
CA HIS A 633 -16.01 16.22 6.33
C HIS A 633 -15.86 17.44 5.42
N THR A 634 -16.29 17.36 4.15
CA THR A 634 -16.29 18.48 3.22
C THR A 634 -17.04 19.68 3.83
N GLY A 635 -16.38 20.84 3.88
CA GLY A 635 -16.95 22.09 4.41
C GLY A 635 -16.85 22.27 5.93
N ARG A 636 -16.20 21.36 6.68
CA ARG A 636 -15.95 21.56 8.11
C ARG A 636 -14.81 22.55 8.36
N THR A 637 -14.90 23.32 9.45
CA THR A 637 -13.89 24.31 9.86
C THR A 637 -12.97 23.73 10.93
N ASN A 638 -11.80 24.37 11.16
CA ASN A 638 -10.88 23.96 12.24
C ASN A 638 -11.54 23.90 13.61
N ASP A 639 -12.43 24.84 13.92
CA ASP A 639 -13.18 24.88 15.19
C ASP A 639 -14.06 23.64 15.35
N THR A 640 -14.65 23.16 14.25
CA THR A 640 -15.46 21.93 14.25
C THR A 640 -14.60 20.69 14.49
N CYS A 641 -13.38 20.68 13.96
CA CYS A 641 -12.43 19.58 14.15
C CYS A 641 -11.98 19.45 15.61
N ALA A 642 -11.65 20.57 16.26
CA ALA A 642 -11.20 20.59 17.66
C ALA A 642 -12.30 20.19 18.67
N LEU A 643 -13.58 20.33 18.30
CA LEU A 643 -14.71 19.90 19.12
C LEU A 643 -14.92 18.39 19.13
N CYS A 644 -14.64 17.72 18.01
CA CYS A 644 -14.83 16.28 17.85
C CYS A 644 -13.56 15.49 18.15
N HIS A 645 -12.38 16.03 17.82
CA HIS A 645 -11.10 15.37 17.99
C HIS A 645 -10.29 16.05 19.10
N LYS A 646 -10.10 15.34 20.22
CA LYS A 646 -9.26 15.83 21.31
C LYS A 646 -7.80 15.39 21.12
N PRO A 647 -6.81 16.22 21.47
CA PRO A 647 -5.42 15.78 21.59
C PRO A 647 -5.33 14.57 22.52
N ALA A 648 -4.52 13.58 22.16
CA ALA A 648 -4.14 12.54 23.12
C ALA A 648 -3.47 13.22 24.32
N SER A 649 -3.93 12.88 25.54
CA SER A 649 -3.39 13.39 26.80
C SER A 649 -1.95 12.95 27.02
#